data_AF-A0A6H0IX31-F1
#
_entry.id   AF-A0A6H0IX31-F1
#
_cell.length_a   1.000
_cell.length_b   1.000
_cell.length_c   1.000
_cell.angle_alpha   90.00
_cell.angle_beta   90.00
_cell.angle_gamma   90.00
#
_symmetry.space_group_name_H-M   'P 1'
#
loop_
_entity.id
_entity.type
_entity.pdbx_description
1 polymer ?
#
loop_
_entity_poly.entity_id
_entity_poly.type
_entity_poly.pdbx_seq_one_letter_code
_entity_poly.pdbx_strand_id
1 'polypeptide(L)'
;MTASGPPNSIRTLVLATLLPLTLSGCFSGSSSSSDDSDRRGVVEGAISIEPGTAVDRTVNNPQAGDGSTNNDLDEAQPLRNPATLGGYANADPDTDPVDYYSANLSPGQRIRLHISDYPGSDEEPVDLDLHLMDEDGHVIASSADHARVEEIQVPSDAGTDTFIIKVTAVEGDSNYILTLGQGLTPAAASTGASTATSQGEFVPGDIIVHFEDDSLQAQGLDVGTMASARSRQLGLEHRGGGPRVGTLMHVPDEAAHQQAMSAMGRGATPETARRGRSQLPAATRRHLDTIAMAKALRRQEDIRDTELNAVYRSQSLPNDEFLDLQWNVPLIDMDEAWSLTASEDEIIVAVIDTEIYADHPDLADKLTADGRDFSPDCDVDGTSIPDGTRFHGTHVAGIVGAATNNNTGIAGIGRDTRIMPMTALCDDGFGTTMSVRESVRYAAGLDDAASQPDRPADIINLSLGGGARSDIDEALYEEVADAGVIVVAASGNDGEARRIYPAAYDHVLSVGAVGADTTRAPYSNFGDSLDLVAPGGNMNQDLTGDGHPDGILSTSAETGSDGSISPNYVFSQGTSMATPHVAGVVALMRSLNPELDVDTLLSWIQAPDSPMTEPLGDAGTGEHDELYGYGLINAADAVRLAEGEAGEPSLRASPRSLTLEVPQGGTESAEFELTMLNDDEQSVDVVEVSDDRDWIRVEPLDENSERGLGTYRVTVDADDRDDGTFRGTVEAEADNGSTARVSVTMTVSEMDARGDEDAGLKYVQLRDASTYSLVKETAVNAEDGRYTYRFTDVDPGEYYVIAGTDNDNDGFICDAGEACGAYPTLDRIERFSVGAGQTVRRDFSTGYRAGLGSSTSLETLGTLERSGGDRSQLRRQQ
;
A
#
# COMPACT_ATOMS: atom_id res chain seq x y z
N MET A 1 -32.55 13.84 86.13
CA MET A 1 -31.97 14.46 84.93
C MET A 1 -32.17 13.48 83.79
N THR A 2 -32.84 13.95 82.77
CA THR A 2 -33.51 13.26 81.65
C THR A 2 -32.53 12.53 80.71
N ALA A 3 -32.89 11.47 79.98
CA ALA A 3 -33.49 10.17 80.28
C ALA A 3 -33.22 9.30 79.03
N SER A 4 -32.81 8.05 79.24
CA SER A 4 -32.44 7.02 78.25
C SER A 4 -33.65 6.28 77.66
N GLY A 5 -33.52 5.74 76.44
CA GLY A 5 -34.24 4.53 76.01
C GLY A 5 -34.78 4.52 74.56
N PRO A 6 -34.50 3.46 73.76
CA PRO A 6 -35.17 3.16 72.47
C PRO A 6 -36.37 2.20 72.75
N PRO A 7 -36.95 1.39 71.83
CA PRO A 7 -36.83 1.24 70.37
C PRO A 7 -38.22 1.10 69.66
N ASN A 8 -38.20 0.55 68.44
CA ASN A 8 -39.28 -0.17 67.72
C ASN A 8 -40.34 0.63 66.96
N SER A 9 -40.23 0.49 65.63
CA SER A 9 -41.26 -0.01 64.71
C SER A 9 -42.72 0.08 65.14
N ILE A 10 -43.56 0.60 64.23
CA ILE A 10 -44.79 -0.02 63.70
C ILE A 10 -45.77 1.09 63.26
N ARG A 11 -46.51 0.77 62.19
CA ARG A 11 -47.88 1.20 61.83
C ARG A 11 -48.05 2.48 61.01
N THR A 12 -49.01 2.61 60.10
CA THR A 12 -50.04 1.76 59.45
C THR A 12 -51.11 2.75 58.99
N LEU A 13 -51.71 2.55 57.81
CA LEU A 13 -53.18 2.59 57.62
C LEU A 13 -53.44 1.93 56.25
N VAL A 14 -53.95 0.70 56.16
CA VAL A 14 -55.36 0.28 56.39
C VAL A 14 -56.21 0.59 55.15
N LEU A 15 -56.66 -0.45 54.46
CA LEU A 15 -58.03 -0.92 54.70
C LEU A 15 -58.15 -2.39 54.31
N ALA A 16 -58.69 -3.16 55.25
CA ALA A 16 -59.02 -4.56 55.14
C ALA A 16 -60.52 -4.73 55.38
N THR A 17 -61.11 -5.69 54.67
CA THR A 17 -62.31 -6.47 55.05
C THR A 17 -62.22 -7.77 54.24
N LEU A 18 -61.83 -8.95 54.80
CA LEU A 18 -62.59 -9.94 55.60
C LEU A 18 -63.93 -10.37 54.95
N LEU A 19 -64.32 -11.65 54.78
CA LEU A 19 -63.77 -13.01 55.02
C LEU A 19 -64.75 -14.01 54.27
N PRO A 20 -64.67 -15.35 54.35
CA PRO A 20 -64.67 -16.27 53.19
C PRO A 20 -65.92 -17.16 53.11
N LEU A 21 -66.05 -17.99 52.06
CA LEU A 21 -66.63 -19.33 52.20
C LEU A 21 -66.34 -20.19 50.97
N THR A 22 -66.12 -21.45 51.28
CA THR A 22 -65.50 -22.52 50.49
C THR A 22 -66.44 -23.23 49.51
N LEU A 23 -65.80 -23.81 48.50
CA LEU A 23 -66.01 -25.14 47.89
C LEU A 23 -66.66 -25.24 46.49
N SER A 24 -65.95 -26.03 45.67
CA SER A 24 -66.39 -26.85 44.53
C SER A 24 -66.23 -26.28 43.12
N GLY A 25 -65.04 -26.55 42.54
CA GLY A 25 -64.89 -27.41 41.38
C GLY A 25 -65.54 -27.00 40.06
N CYS A 26 -64.74 -26.42 39.17
CA CYS A 26 -64.76 -26.70 37.73
C CYS A 26 -63.41 -26.25 37.14
N PHE A 27 -62.74 -27.16 36.43
CA PHE A 27 -61.51 -26.91 35.68
C PHE A 27 -61.78 -25.86 34.59
N SER A 28 -61.24 -24.64 34.74
CA SER A 28 -60.94 -23.73 33.62
C SER A 28 -59.92 -22.70 34.10
N GLY A 29 -58.69 -22.84 33.61
CA GLY A 29 -57.58 -21.94 33.94
C GLY A 29 -56.62 -21.88 32.77
N SER A 30 -57.02 -21.10 31.76
CA SER A 30 -56.18 -20.61 30.67
C SER A 30 -54.90 -19.97 31.25
N SER A 31 -53.76 -20.62 31.03
CA SER A 31 -52.46 -19.97 31.09
C SER A 31 -52.17 -19.42 29.71
N SER A 32 -52.27 -18.11 29.55
CA SER A 32 -51.62 -17.42 28.45
C SER A 32 -50.14 -17.24 28.84
N SER A 33 -49.31 -18.23 28.57
CA SER A 33 -47.90 -17.98 28.31
C SER A 33 -47.84 -17.28 26.95
N SER A 34 -47.64 -15.98 26.93
CA SER A 34 -47.15 -15.32 25.72
C SER A 34 -45.71 -15.83 25.54
N ASP A 35 -45.54 -16.67 24.53
CA ASP A 35 -44.24 -17.11 24.01
C ASP A 35 -43.39 -15.86 23.75
N ASP A 36 -42.30 -15.68 24.50
CA ASP A 36 -41.31 -14.61 24.25
C ASP A 36 -40.45 -14.95 23.02
N SER A 37 -40.67 -16.11 22.39
CA SER A 37 -40.04 -16.58 21.16
C SER A 37 -40.65 -15.98 19.87
N ASP A 38 -41.80 -15.31 19.96
CA ASP A 38 -42.52 -14.71 18.82
C ASP A 38 -42.13 -13.24 18.57
N ARG A 39 -41.22 -12.69 19.38
CA ARG A 39 -40.72 -11.31 19.21
C ARG A 39 -39.53 -11.31 18.27
N ARG A 40 -39.73 -10.78 17.07
CA ARG A 40 -38.65 -10.59 16.11
C ARG A 40 -37.75 -9.41 16.49
N GLY A 41 -36.46 -9.56 16.25
CA GLY A 41 -35.43 -8.55 16.48
C GLY A 41 -35.31 -7.53 15.34
N VAL A 42 -34.40 -6.58 15.54
CA VAL A 42 -34.00 -5.55 14.59
C VAL A 42 -32.48 -5.58 14.46
N VAL A 43 -31.97 -5.53 13.24
CA VAL A 43 -30.55 -5.30 12.97
C VAL A 43 -30.42 -3.96 12.26
N GLU A 44 -29.61 -3.05 12.78
CA GLU A 44 -29.40 -1.73 12.20
C GLU A 44 -27.92 -1.35 12.26
N GLY A 45 -27.55 -0.31 11.55
CA GLY A 45 -26.16 0.11 11.54
C GLY A 45 -25.92 1.23 10.57
N ALA A 46 -24.67 1.62 10.50
CA ALA A 46 -24.23 2.57 9.52
C ALA A 46 -22.87 2.19 8.95
N ILE A 47 -22.69 2.49 7.67
CA ILE A 47 -21.52 2.14 6.89
C ILE A 47 -20.76 3.43 6.60
N SER A 48 -19.52 3.52 7.10
CA SER A 48 -18.63 4.63 6.77
C SER A 48 -17.96 4.39 5.43
N ILE A 49 -17.72 5.46 4.69
CA ILE A 49 -17.10 5.44 3.37
C ILE A 49 -15.65 5.85 3.54
N GLU A 50 -14.73 5.16 2.87
CA GLU A 50 -13.31 5.55 2.85
C GLU A 50 -13.16 6.92 2.17
N PRO A 51 -12.36 7.86 2.72
CA PRO A 51 -12.15 9.17 2.11
C PRO A 51 -11.66 9.07 0.66
N GLY A 52 -12.10 9.99 -0.20
CA GLY A 52 -11.73 9.98 -1.62
C GLY A 52 -12.43 8.92 -2.48
N THR A 53 -13.33 8.11 -1.90
CA THR A 53 -14.11 7.13 -2.64
C THR A 53 -15.20 7.80 -3.48
N ALA A 54 -15.28 7.41 -4.76
CA ALA A 54 -16.30 7.83 -5.70
C ALA A 54 -16.85 6.63 -6.49
N VAL A 55 -18.01 6.79 -7.13
CA VAL A 55 -18.57 5.80 -8.06
C VAL A 55 -18.81 6.45 -9.41
N ASP A 56 -18.64 5.69 -10.48
CA ASP A 56 -19.07 6.10 -11.80
C ASP A 56 -20.60 6.31 -11.87
N ARG A 57 -21.04 7.30 -12.66
CA ARG A 57 -22.47 7.65 -12.76
C ARG A 57 -23.27 6.70 -13.65
N THR A 58 -22.63 6.00 -14.60
CA THR A 58 -23.30 5.22 -15.64
C THR A 58 -23.03 3.73 -15.61
N VAL A 59 -22.69 3.18 -14.43
CA VAL A 59 -22.59 1.73 -14.22
C VAL A 59 -23.81 0.97 -14.75
N ASN A 60 -23.61 -0.28 -15.16
CA ASN A 60 -24.63 -1.15 -15.78
C ASN A 60 -25.72 -1.66 -14.80
N ASN A 61 -26.01 -0.90 -13.75
CA ASN A 61 -27.10 -1.15 -12.83
C ASN A 61 -28.16 -0.03 -12.90
N PRO A 62 -29.36 -0.29 -13.46
CA PRO A 62 -30.42 0.71 -13.60
C PRO A 62 -30.99 1.27 -12.28
N GLN A 63 -30.65 0.65 -11.14
CA GLN A 63 -31.01 1.14 -9.81
C GLN A 63 -29.90 2.01 -9.20
N ALA A 64 -28.67 1.88 -9.70
CA ALA A 64 -27.53 2.71 -9.35
C ALA A 64 -27.54 4.01 -10.18
N GLY A 65 -26.86 5.03 -9.66
CA GLY A 65 -26.80 6.36 -10.28
C GLY A 65 -27.96 7.29 -9.90
N ASP A 66 -27.71 8.60 -10.01
CA ASP A 66 -28.68 9.66 -9.73
C ASP A 66 -29.49 10.09 -10.98
N GLY A 67 -29.27 9.40 -12.11
CA GLY A 67 -29.86 9.70 -13.41
C GLY A 67 -29.10 10.75 -14.23
N SER A 68 -27.93 11.20 -13.76
CA SER A 68 -26.95 11.93 -14.57
C SER A 68 -26.04 10.96 -15.34
N THR A 69 -25.36 11.48 -16.36
CA THR A 69 -24.42 10.73 -17.22
C THR A 69 -23.08 11.47 -17.26
N ASN A 70 -22.03 10.78 -17.67
CA ASN A 70 -20.69 11.27 -17.89
C ASN A 70 -20.11 10.74 -19.21
N ASN A 71 -20.97 10.41 -20.18
CA ASN A 71 -20.59 9.77 -21.44
C ASN A 71 -20.19 10.79 -22.51
N ASP A 72 -20.38 12.06 -22.22
CA ASP A 72 -20.02 13.20 -23.05
C ASP A 72 -19.05 14.13 -22.30
N LEU A 73 -18.12 14.73 -23.03
CA LEU A 73 -17.09 15.62 -22.50
C LEU A 73 -17.67 16.78 -21.66
N ASP A 74 -18.78 17.36 -22.11
CA ASP A 74 -19.46 18.49 -21.44
C ASP A 74 -20.12 18.07 -20.10
N GLU A 75 -20.25 16.77 -19.86
CA GLU A 75 -20.91 16.16 -18.70
C GLU A 75 -19.90 15.43 -17.78
N ALA A 76 -18.60 15.63 -18.01
CA ALA A 76 -17.53 14.98 -17.27
C ALA A 76 -17.73 15.06 -15.75
N GLN A 77 -17.73 13.90 -15.09
CA GLN A 77 -17.96 13.80 -13.65
C GLN A 77 -16.77 14.39 -12.88
N PRO A 78 -16.98 15.37 -11.98
CA PRO A 78 -15.90 15.90 -11.17
C PRO A 78 -15.44 14.85 -10.15
N LEU A 79 -14.13 14.62 -10.10
CA LEU A 79 -13.46 13.77 -9.12
C LEU A 79 -12.60 14.60 -8.19
N ARG A 80 -12.53 14.18 -6.92
CA ARG A 80 -11.56 14.69 -5.96
C ARG A 80 -10.16 14.21 -6.31
N ASN A 81 -9.16 14.80 -5.69
CA ASN A 81 -7.78 14.35 -5.80
C ASN A 81 -7.13 14.34 -4.41
N PRO A 82 -6.73 13.20 -3.83
CA PRO A 82 -6.79 11.86 -4.41
C PRO A 82 -8.22 11.34 -4.53
N ALA A 83 -8.42 10.37 -5.43
CA ALA A 83 -9.69 9.65 -5.54
C ALA A 83 -9.50 8.20 -5.95
N THR A 84 -10.39 7.34 -5.45
CA THR A 84 -10.57 5.95 -5.87
C THR A 84 -12.00 5.79 -6.34
N LEU A 85 -12.17 5.60 -7.65
CA LEU A 85 -13.46 5.46 -8.29
C LEU A 85 -13.66 4.04 -8.79
N GLY A 86 -14.79 3.41 -8.45
CA GLY A 86 -15.23 2.19 -9.13
C GLY A 86 -16.23 2.50 -10.23
N GLY A 87 -16.03 1.93 -11.41
CA GLY A 87 -16.90 2.11 -12.57
C GLY A 87 -17.09 0.83 -13.37
N TYR A 88 -17.84 0.92 -14.47
CA TYR A 88 -18.06 -0.17 -15.41
C TYR A 88 -18.09 0.42 -16.82
N ALA A 89 -17.37 -0.19 -17.77
CA ALA A 89 -17.37 0.27 -19.17
C ALA A 89 -17.64 -0.92 -20.12
N ASN A 90 -18.30 -0.64 -21.25
CA ASN A 90 -18.73 -1.66 -22.21
C ASN A 90 -18.59 -1.18 -23.66
N ALA A 91 -17.86 -1.95 -24.49
CA ALA A 91 -17.57 -1.58 -25.88
C ALA A 91 -18.81 -1.57 -26.81
N ASP A 92 -19.99 -2.02 -26.37
CA ASP A 92 -21.24 -1.88 -27.11
C ASP A 92 -21.64 -0.39 -27.22
N PRO A 93 -21.72 0.17 -28.45
CA PRO A 93 -22.03 1.58 -28.64
C PRO A 93 -23.40 2.04 -28.10
N ASP A 94 -24.31 1.10 -27.82
CA ASP A 94 -25.66 1.39 -27.31
C ASP A 94 -25.75 1.34 -25.76
N THR A 95 -24.64 1.04 -25.06
CA THR A 95 -24.57 0.97 -23.59
C THR A 95 -23.67 2.07 -23.02
N ASP A 96 -22.44 1.74 -22.60
CA ASP A 96 -21.53 2.65 -21.89
C ASP A 96 -20.08 2.55 -22.38
N PRO A 97 -19.79 2.99 -23.62
CA PRO A 97 -18.47 2.81 -24.23
C PRO A 97 -17.42 3.81 -23.76
N VAL A 98 -17.81 4.87 -23.07
CA VAL A 98 -16.93 5.99 -22.73
C VAL A 98 -17.38 6.68 -21.47
N ASP A 99 -16.44 6.89 -20.54
CA ASP A 99 -16.63 7.69 -19.33
C ASP A 99 -15.67 8.88 -19.31
N TYR A 100 -16.19 10.06 -19.00
CA TYR A 100 -15.41 11.29 -18.81
C TYR A 100 -15.42 11.73 -17.36
N TYR A 101 -14.24 12.08 -16.85
CA TYR A 101 -14.03 12.63 -15.53
C TYR A 101 -13.28 13.94 -15.63
N SER A 102 -13.59 14.90 -14.75
CA SER A 102 -12.79 16.12 -14.58
C SER A 102 -12.10 16.07 -13.23
N ALA A 103 -10.81 16.36 -13.19
CA ALA A 103 -10.05 16.37 -11.94
C ALA A 103 -8.95 17.42 -12.01
N ASN A 104 -8.66 18.03 -10.87
CA ASN A 104 -7.48 18.88 -10.75
C ASN A 104 -6.27 17.99 -10.46
N LEU A 105 -5.30 17.96 -11.37
CA LEU A 105 -4.16 17.04 -11.30
C LEU A 105 -2.84 17.80 -11.28
N SER A 106 -1.89 17.30 -10.50
CA SER A 106 -0.56 17.89 -10.42
C SER A 106 0.37 17.34 -11.50
N PRO A 107 1.30 18.15 -12.05
CA PRO A 107 2.36 17.65 -12.94
C PRO A 107 3.17 16.53 -12.26
N GLY A 108 3.38 15.42 -12.97
CA GLY A 108 4.04 14.21 -12.46
C GLY A 108 3.12 13.21 -11.74
N GLN A 109 1.85 13.56 -11.48
CA GLN A 109 0.87 12.68 -10.86
C GLN A 109 0.53 11.48 -11.75
N ARG A 110 0.29 10.31 -11.16
CA ARG A 110 -0.13 9.11 -11.91
C ARG A 110 -1.65 8.90 -11.80
N ILE A 111 -2.22 8.46 -12.91
CA ILE A 111 -3.62 8.09 -13.09
C ILE A 111 -3.59 6.63 -13.50
N ARG A 112 -4.17 5.75 -12.69
CA ARG A 112 -4.19 4.31 -12.93
C ARG A 112 -5.61 3.83 -13.15
N LEU A 113 -5.80 2.99 -14.16
CA LEU A 113 -7.05 2.29 -14.43
C LEU A 113 -6.79 0.79 -14.31
N HIS A 114 -7.37 0.14 -13.31
CA HIS A 114 -7.31 -1.30 -13.12
C HIS A 114 -8.55 -1.95 -13.74
N ILE A 115 -8.35 -2.86 -14.69
CA ILE A 115 -9.40 -3.64 -15.35
C ILE A 115 -9.67 -4.89 -14.50
N SER A 116 -10.89 -5.03 -13.99
CA SER A 116 -11.20 -6.01 -12.94
C SER A 116 -11.47 -7.41 -13.49
N ASP A 117 -12.09 -7.52 -14.66
CA ASP A 117 -12.47 -8.77 -15.32
C ASP A 117 -11.51 -9.16 -16.44
N TYR A 118 -10.22 -8.85 -16.28
CA TYR A 118 -9.20 -9.15 -17.28
C TYR A 118 -8.99 -10.68 -17.40
N PRO A 119 -9.36 -11.30 -18.53
CA PRO A 119 -9.38 -12.76 -18.61
C PRO A 119 -7.97 -13.37 -18.72
N GLY A 120 -7.84 -14.61 -18.24
CA GLY A 120 -6.73 -15.49 -18.59
C GLY A 120 -6.74 -15.81 -20.10
N SER A 121 -5.64 -16.36 -20.62
CA SER A 121 -5.28 -16.48 -22.05
C SER A 121 -6.28 -17.14 -23.04
N ASP A 122 -7.48 -17.54 -22.61
CA ASP A 122 -8.45 -18.31 -23.40
C ASP A 122 -9.87 -17.68 -23.51
N GLU A 123 -10.14 -16.49 -22.97
CA GLU A 123 -11.46 -15.81 -23.10
C GLU A 123 -11.42 -14.52 -23.96
N GLU A 124 -12.59 -13.93 -24.29
CA GLU A 124 -12.67 -12.74 -25.16
C GLU A 124 -11.87 -11.58 -24.54
N PRO A 125 -11.03 -10.88 -25.32
CA PRO A 125 -10.14 -9.85 -24.77
C PRO A 125 -10.94 -8.63 -24.27
N VAL A 126 -10.75 -8.27 -23.01
CA VAL A 126 -11.18 -6.98 -22.45
C VAL A 126 -10.06 -5.96 -22.64
N ASP A 127 -10.38 -4.81 -23.24
CA ASP A 127 -9.44 -3.71 -23.54
C ASP A 127 -10.11 -2.38 -23.20
N LEU A 128 -9.70 -1.76 -22.08
CA LEU A 128 -10.11 -0.40 -21.71
C LEU A 128 -8.90 0.53 -21.90
N ASP A 129 -9.07 1.64 -22.62
CA ASP A 129 -8.03 2.65 -22.83
C ASP A 129 -8.24 3.82 -21.86
N LEU A 130 -7.14 4.40 -21.38
CA LEU A 130 -7.12 5.61 -20.55
C LEU A 130 -6.59 6.79 -21.37
N HIS A 131 -7.23 7.95 -21.26
CA HIS A 131 -6.79 9.19 -21.91
C HIS A 131 -6.79 10.34 -20.91
N LEU A 132 -5.80 11.23 -21.03
CA LEU A 132 -5.73 12.52 -20.36
C LEU A 132 -5.86 13.62 -21.42
N MET A 133 -6.76 14.57 -21.19
CA MET A 133 -7.11 15.63 -22.13
C MET A 133 -7.17 16.99 -21.42
N ASP A 134 -7.06 18.07 -22.19
CA ASP A 134 -7.46 19.40 -21.71
C ASP A 134 -8.99 19.56 -21.73
N GLU A 135 -9.48 20.67 -21.18
CA GLU A 135 -10.92 21.00 -21.12
C GLU A 135 -11.56 21.15 -22.51
N ASP A 136 -10.77 21.46 -23.54
CA ASP A 136 -11.24 21.57 -24.93
C ASP A 136 -11.31 20.19 -25.64
N GLY A 137 -10.97 19.10 -24.93
CA GLY A 137 -10.99 17.73 -25.43
C GLY A 137 -9.76 17.34 -26.27
N HIS A 138 -8.67 18.10 -26.18
CA HIS A 138 -7.41 17.73 -26.81
C HIS A 138 -6.66 16.71 -25.96
N VAL A 139 -6.31 15.57 -26.55
CA VAL A 139 -5.52 14.53 -25.88
C VAL A 139 -4.10 15.03 -25.58
N ILE A 140 -3.78 15.06 -24.29
CA ILE A 140 -2.49 15.40 -23.71
C ILE A 140 -1.63 14.13 -23.57
N ALA A 141 -2.21 13.06 -23.02
CA ALA A 141 -1.57 11.75 -22.87
C ALA A 141 -2.59 10.62 -23.03
N SER A 142 -2.12 9.41 -23.28
CA SER A 142 -2.98 8.23 -23.43
C SER A 142 -2.24 6.97 -23.05
N SER A 143 -2.82 6.16 -22.17
CA SER A 143 -2.45 4.77 -22.01
C SER A 143 -3.40 3.95 -22.85
N ALA A 144 -2.82 3.32 -23.86
CA ALA A 144 -3.55 2.50 -24.80
C ALA A 144 -2.66 1.29 -25.00
N ASP A 145 -2.57 0.43 -24.00
CA ASP A 145 -1.92 -0.86 -24.11
C ASP A 145 -2.99 -1.95 -24.20
N HIS A 146 -2.77 -3.08 -23.55
CA HIS A 146 -3.70 -4.21 -23.46
C HIS A 146 -3.45 -4.90 -22.11
N ALA A 147 -2.88 -4.17 -21.14
CA ALA A 147 -2.53 -4.69 -19.84
C ALA A 147 -3.75 -4.62 -18.93
N ARG A 148 -3.71 -5.42 -17.86
CA ARG A 148 -4.71 -5.34 -16.79
C ARG A 148 -4.73 -3.98 -16.09
N VAL A 149 -3.63 -3.22 -16.17
CA VAL A 149 -3.50 -1.89 -15.58
C VAL A 149 -3.01 -0.93 -16.65
N GLU A 150 -3.78 0.12 -16.90
CA GLU A 150 -3.42 1.24 -17.75
C GLU A 150 -2.95 2.40 -16.87
N GLU A 151 -1.87 3.09 -17.24
CA GLU A 151 -1.29 4.16 -16.42
C GLU A 151 -0.85 5.37 -17.26
N ILE A 152 -1.25 6.56 -16.83
CA ILE A 152 -0.80 7.85 -17.39
C ILE A 152 -0.12 8.66 -16.29
N GLN A 153 1.02 9.26 -16.60
CA GLN A 153 1.59 10.33 -15.78
C GLN A 153 1.24 11.70 -16.38
N VAL A 154 0.79 12.65 -15.55
CA VAL A 154 0.50 14.02 -15.98
C VAL A 154 1.81 14.69 -16.42
N PRO A 155 1.91 15.26 -17.64
CA PRO A 155 3.14 15.88 -18.11
C PRO A 155 3.63 17.00 -17.20
N SER A 156 4.96 17.10 -17.03
CA SER A 156 5.60 18.10 -16.17
C SER A 156 5.43 19.55 -16.66
N ASP A 157 5.06 19.74 -17.93
CA ASP A 157 4.83 21.03 -18.58
C ASP A 157 3.35 21.32 -18.90
N ALA A 158 2.43 20.54 -18.34
CA ALA A 158 1.00 20.73 -18.57
C ALA A 158 0.53 22.08 -17.96
N GLY A 159 -0.17 22.89 -18.77
CA GLY A 159 -0.49 24.29 -18.47
C GLY A 159 -1.92 24.55 -18.00
N THR A 160 -2.62 23.55 -17.47
CA THR A 160 -4.01 23.63 -17.00
C THR A 160 -4.13 23.05 -15.60
N ASP A 161 -4.92 23.68 -14.72
CA ASP A 161 -5.18 23.17 -13.36
C ASP A 161 -6.19 22.02 -13.37
N THR A 162 -7.15 22.05 -14.31
CA THR A 162 -8.19 21.02 -14.50
C THR A 162 -7.92 20.20 -15.78
N PHE A 163 -7.98 18.87 -15.63
CA PHE A 163 -7.82 17.92 -16.72
C PHE A 163 -9.09 17.09 -16.92
N ILE A 164 -9.27 16.60 -18.13
CA ILE A 164 -10.29 15.59 -18.42
C ILE A 164 -9.62 14.23 -18.55
N ILE A 165 -10.05 13.28 -17.73
CA ILE A 165 -9.70 11.87 -17.81
C ILE A 165 -10.82 11.19 -18.60
N LYS A 166 -10.45 10.33 -19.54
CA LYS A 166 -11.40 9.56 -20.31
C LYS A 166 -11.04 8.09 -20.31
N VAL A 167 -11.96 7.27 -19.83
CA VAL A 167 -11.91 5.81 -19.96
C VAL A 167 -12.70 5.44 -21.22
N THR A 168 -12.20 4.50 -22.00
CA THR A 168 -12.87 4.06 -23.24
C THR A 168 -12.82 2.55 -23.34
N ALA A 169 -13.98 1.90 -23.43
CA ALA A 169 -14.04 0.48 -23.75
C ALA A 169 -13.77 0.28 -25.24
N VAL A 170 -12.66 -0.38 -25.55
CA VAL A 170 -12.22 -0.70 -26.91
C VAL A 170 -12.70 -2.10 -27.31
N GLU A 171 -12.67 -3.05 -26.38
CA GLU A 171 -13.09 -4.44 -26.57
C GLU A 171 -13.60 -5.02 -25.25
N GLY A 172 -14.65 -5.85 -25.32
CA GLY A 172 -15.29 -6.43 -24.14
C GLY A 172 -15.99 -5.41 -23.24
N ASP A 173 -16.28 -5.85 -22.01
CA ASP A 173 -16.87 -5.08 -20.94
C ASP A 173 -16.29 -5.52 -19.60
N SER A 174 -16.13 -4.59 -18.66
CA SER A 174 -15.58 -4.90 -17.34
C SER A 174 -15.85 -3.81 -16.32
N ASN A 175 -15.95 -4.22 -15.06
CA ASN A 175 -15.76 -3.33 -13.92
C ASN A 175 -14.31 -2.80 -13.89
N TYR A 176 -14.11 -1.56 -13.48
CA TYR A 176 -12.77 -0.99 -13.34
C TYR A 176 -12.64 -0.16 -12.07
N ILE A 177 -11.38 0.00 -11.62
CA ILE A 177 -11.03 0.92 -10.56
C ILE A 177 -10.11 1.99 -11.15
N LEU A 178 -10.53 3.25 -11.10
CA LEU A 178 -9.73 4.41 -11.48
C LEU A 178 -9.15 5.05 -10.20
N THR A 179 -7.84 5.16 -10.11
CA THR A 179 -7.14 5.76 -8.97
C THR A 179 -6.35 7.00 -9.41
N LEU A 180 -6.56 8.09 -8.70
CA LEU A 180 -5.80 9.34 -8.83
C LEU A 180 -4.88 9.44 -7.61
N GLY A 181 -3.58 9.20 -7.77
CA GLY A 181 -2.64 9.08 -6.64
C GLY A 181 -1.19 9.43 -7.00
N GLN A 182 -0.35 9.64 -5.97
CA GLN A 182 1.07 9.99 -6.12
C GLN A 182 1.95 8.77 -5.83
N GLY A 183 2.49 8.13 -6.88
CA GLY A 183 3.57 7.16 -6.71
C GLY A 183 4.81 7.83 -6.12
N LEU A 184 5.47 7.16 -5.17
CA LEU A 184 6.67 7.64 -4.48
C LEU A 184 7.89 7.58 -5.40
N THR A 185 8.14 8.60 -6.21
CA THR A 185 9.51 8.90 -6.69
C THR A 185 9.71 10.41 -6.84
N PRO A 186 10.80 10.99 -6.28
CA PRO A 186 11.25 12.32 -6.63
C PRO A 186 11.57 12.35 -8.13
N ALA A 187 10.97 13.31 -8.83
CA ALA A 187 11.31 13.62 -10.21
C ALA A 187 12.78 14.03 -10.28
N ALA A 188 13.65 13.13 -10.74
CA ALA A 188 14.97 13.54 -11.22
C ALA A 188 14.76 14.50 -12.39
N ALA A 189 15.02 15.78 -12.16
CA ALA A 189 15.04 16.79 -13.19
C ALA A 189 15.96 16.35 -14.34
N SER A 190 15.38 16.05 -15.50
CA SER A 190 16.11 16.15 -16.75
C SER A 190 15.28 16.96 -17.73
N THR A 191 15.83 18.11 -18.09
CA THR A 191 15.30 19.04 -19.07
C THR A 191 15.09 18.33 -20.41
N GLY A 192 13.84 18.21 -20.85
CA GLY A 192 13.48 17.96 -22.25
C GLY A 192 12.50 16.82 -22.48
N ALA A 193 11.22 17.18 -22.65
CA ALA A 193 10.17 16.44 -23.36
C ALA A 193 10.15 14.90 -23.16
N SER A 194 9.50 14.45 -22.08
CA SER A 194 9.06 13.07 -21.90
C SER A 194 7.54 13.04 -21.88
N THR A 195 6.93 12.51 -22.94
CA THR A 195 5.49 12.20 -22.97
C THR A 195 5.27 10.87 -22.28
N ALA A 196 4.44 10.90 -21.25
CA ALA A 196 4.14 9.81 -20.34
C ALA A 196 3.13 8.80 -20.91
N THR A 197 3.54 7.53 -20.90
CA THR A 197 2.69 6.34 -21.05
C THR A 197 3.28 5.22 -20.17
N SER A 198 2.48 4.23 -19.76
CA SER A 198 2.85 3.03 -18.96
C SER A 198 4.10 2.26 -19.40
N GLN A 199 4.63 2.53 -20.60
CA GLN A 199 5.74 1.80 -21.24
C GLN A 199 7.13 2.40 -20.98
N GLY A 200 7.24 3.38 -20.08
CA GLY A 200 8.46 4.16 -19.91
C GLY A 200 8.82 4.96 -21.18
N GLU A 201 10.00 5.57 -21.19
CA GLU A 201 10.50 6.27 -22.38
C GLU A 201 10.80 5.25 -23.49
N PHE A 202 10.23 5.39 -24.69
CA PHE A 202 10.53 4.52 -25.84
C PHE A 202 10.92 5.37 -27.06
N VAL A 203 11.63 4.78 -28.03
CA VAL A 203 12.11 5.47 -29.22
C VAL A 203 10.94 5.76 -30.18
N PRO A 204 10.53 7.02 -30.41
CA PRO A 204 9.39 7.31 -31.27
C PRO A 204 9.63 6.88 -32.72
N GLY A 205 8.68 6.11 -33.24
CA GLY A 205 8.67 5.49 -34.55
C GLY A 205 9.19 4.06 -34.57
N ASP A 206 9.86 3.57 -33.52
CA ASP A 206 10.39 2.21 -33.47
C ASP A 206 9.42 1.24 -32.79
N ILE A 207 9.16 0.11 -33.45
CA ILE A 207 8.25 -0.96 -32.98
C ILE A 207 8.93 -2.29 -33.22
N ILE A 208 8.96 -3.16 -32.21
CA ILE A 208 9.46 -4.51 -32.29
C ILE A 208 8.28 -5.43 -32.62
N VAL A 209 8.39 -6.22 -33.69
CA VAL A 209 7.30 -7.07 -34.20
C VAL A 209 7.70 -8.55 -34.14
N HIS A 210 6.86 -9.36 -33.50
CA HIS A 210 6.99 -10.82 -33.43
C HIS A 210 5.99 -11.47 -34.37
N PHE A 211 6.48 -12.22 -35.35
CA PHE A 211 5.63 -12.91 -36.33
C PHE A 211 5.22 -14.30 -35.84
N GLU A 212 4.05 -14.77 -36.28
CA GLU A 212 3.56 -16.13 -35.99
C GLU A 212 4.46 -17.22 -36.61
N ASP A 213 4.81 -18.25 -35.84
CA ASP A 213 5.77 -19.30 -36.23
C ASP A 213 5.28 -20.13 -37.44
N ASP A 214 3.97 -20.33 -37.57
CA ASP A 214 3.35 -21.07 -38.67
C ASP A 214 3.48 -20.36 -40.03
N SER A 215 3.55 -19.03 -40.01
CA SER A 215 3.78 -18.21 -41.22
C SER A 215 5.18 -18.42 -41.79
N LEU A 216 6.16 -18.74 -40.93
CA LEU A 216 7.56 -18.95 -41.28
C LEU A 216 7.79 -20.31 -41.96
N GLN A 217 7.08 -21.36 -41.52
CA GLN A 217 7.17 -22.69 -42.12
C GLN A 217 6.47 -22.79 -43.48
N ALA A 218 5.34 -22.09 -43.67
CA ALA A 218 4.54 -22.18 -44.89
C ALA A 218 5.22 -21.57 -46.13
N GLN A 219 6.15 -20.63 -45.95
CA GLN A 219 6.77 -19.87 -47.05
C GLN A 219 8.27 -20.17 -47.27
N GLY A 220 8.94 -20.88 -46.35
CA GLY A 220 10.35 -21.26 -46.49
C GLY A 220 11.33 -20.09 -46.55
N LEU A 221 10.96 -18.93 -45.98
CA LEU A 221 11.73 -17.70 -45.94
C LEU A 221 12.38 -17.50 -44.56
N ASP A 222 13.51 -16.80 -44.49
CA ASP A 222 14.03 -16.32 -43.21
C ASP A 222 13.25 -15.08 -42.72
N VAL A 223 13.20 -14.88 -41.40
CA VAL A 223 12.45 -13.79 -40.75
C VAL A 223 12.90 -12.42 -41.24
N GLY A 224 14.20 -12.22 -41.48
CA GLY A 224 14.71 -10.95 -42.01
C GLY A 224 14.16 -10.63 -43.41
N THR A 225 13.97 -11.65 -44.25
CA THR A 225 13.39 -11.51 -45.60
C THR A 225 11.89 -11.23 -45.54
N MET A 226 11.14 -11.92 -44.66
CA MET A 226 9.71 -11.66 -44.45
C MET A 226 9.46 -10.30 -43.83
N ALA A 227 10.17 -9.94 -42.77
CA ALA A 227 10.05 -8.64 -42.13
C ALA A 227 10.45 -7.50 -43.07
N SER A 228 11.50 -7.68 -43.89
CA SER A 228 11.86 -6.73 -44.94
C SER A 228 10.78 -6.62 -46.03
N ALA A 229 10.07 -7.70 -46.36
CA ALA A 229 8.97 -7.67 -47.32
C ALA A 229 7.72 -7.00 -46.74
N ARG A 230 7.35 -7.34 -45.49
CA ARG A 230 6.20 -6.81 -44.77
C ARG A 230 6.36 -5.32 -44.48
N SER A 231 7.52 -4.90 -43.97
CA SER A 231 7.86 -3.48 -43.78
C SER A 231 7.71 -2.70 -45.09
N ARG A 232 8.25 -3.21 -46.21
CA ARG A 232 8.06 -2.61 -47.54
C ARG A 232 6.60 -2.55 -48.00
N GLN A 233 5.78 -3.54 -47.68
CA GLN A 233 4.35 -3.55 -48.00
C GLN A 233 3.60 -2.45 -47.24
N LEU A 234 3.95 -2.25 -45.97
CA LEU A 234 3.33 -1.25 -45.10
C LEU A 234 3.97 0.15 -45.25
N GLY A 235 5.10 0.27 -45.96
CA GLY A 235 5.85 1.52 -46.07
C GLY A 235 6.73 1.84 -44.85
N LEU A 236 7.01 0.83 -44.02
CA LEU A 236 7.89 0.90 -42.85
C LEU A 236 9.33 0.51 -43.21
N GLU A 237 10.29 0.92 -42.38
CA GLU A 237 11.69 0.55 -42.52
C GLU A 237 12.04 -0.64 -41.62
N HIS A 238 12.70 -1.67 -42.16
CA HIS A 238 13.28 -2.73 -41.35
C HIS A 238 14.68 -2.32 -40.84
N ARG A 239 14.87 -2.25 -39.51
CA ARG A 239 16.11 -1.77 -38.90
C ARG A 239 16.96 -2.84 -38.20
N GLY A 240 16.44 -4.05 -37.98
CA GLY A 240 17.21 -5.16 -37.40
C GLY A 240 16.31 -6.18 -36.69
N GLY A 241 16.93 -7.15 -36.02
CA GLY A 241 16.21 -8.18 -35.25
C GLY A 241 16.13 -9.56 -35.94
N GLY A 242 15.33 -10.46 -35.38
CA GLY A 242 15.17 -11.84 -35.85
C GLY A 242 14.16 -12.69 -35.06
N PRO A 243 14.01 -13.98 -35.39
CA PRO A 243 12.91 -14.83 -34.90
C PRO A 243 12.78 -14.92 -33.37
N ARG A 244 13.91 -14.82 -32.65
CA ARG A 244 13.95 -14.98 -31.18
C ARG A 244 13.87 -13.67 -30.39
N VAL A 245 14.19 -12.55 -31.04
CA VAL A 245 14.42 -11.26 -30.36
C VAL A 245 13.48 -10.17 -30.88
N GLY A 246 12.47 -10.55 -31.67
CA GLY A 246 11.59 -9.63 -32.38
C GLY A 246 12.28 -8.94 -33.56
N THR A 247 11.48 -8.34 -34.44
CA THR A 247 11.96 -7.59 -35.60
C THR A 247 11.70 -6.11 -35.44
N LEU A 248 12.75 -5.29 -35.41
CA LEU A 248 12.64 -3.85 -35.28
C LEU A 248 12.20 -3.21 -36.60
N MET A 249 11.02 -2.61 -36.58
CA MET A 249 10.44 -1.80 -37.64
C MET A 249 10.42 -0.33 -37.24
N HIS A 250 10.59 0.56 -38.21
CA HIS A 250 10.52 2.00 -38.00
C HIS A 250 9.51 2.69 -38.90
N VAL A 251 8.75 3.62 -38.32
CA VAL A 251 7.84 4.54 -38.99
C VAL A 251 8.60 5.84 -39.30
N PRO A 252 9.01 6.07 -40.56
CA PRO A 252 9.91 7.19 -40.89
C PRO A 252 9.23 8.55 -40.77
N ASP A 253 7.94 8.65 -41.15
CA ASP A 253 7.18 9.90 -41.13
C ASP A 253 5.66 9.66 -41.04
N GLU A 254 4.90 10.76 -40.91
CA GLU A 254 3.43 10.75 -40.82
C GLU A 254 2.77 10.16 -42.08
N ALA A 255 3.38 10.32 -43.26
CA ALA A 255 2.84 9.78 -44.50
C ALA A 255 2.94 8.25 -44.51
N ALA A 256 4.07 7.69 -44.03
CA ALA A 256 4.24 6.27 -43.83
C ALA A 256 3.29 5.71 -42.77
N HIS A 257 3.08 6.44 -41.66
CA HIS A 257 2.08 6.06 -40.66
C HIS A 257 0.68 5.95 -41.28
N GLN A 258 0.22 7.00 -41.99
CA GLN A 258 -1.10 6.99 -42.63
C GLN A 258 -1.24 5.90 -43.69
N GLN A 259 -0.19 5.65 -44.47
CA GLN A 259 -0.17 4.57 -45.46
C GLN A 259 -0.29 3.20 -44.81
N ALA A 260 0.49 2.93 -43.75
CA ALA A 260 0.44 1.67 -43.02
C ALA A 260 -0.93 1.44 -42.36
N MET A 261 -1.49 2.45 -41.69
CA MET A 261 -2.83 2.37 -41.07
C MET A 261 -3.91 2.08 -42.12
N SER A 262 -3.87 2.77 -43.27
CA SER A 262 -4.81 2.53 -44.36
C SER A 262 -4.62 1.14 -44.99
N ALA A 263 -3.39 0.64 -45.11
CA ALA A 263 -3.10 -0.68 -45.63
C ALA A 263 -3.60 -1.81 -44.70
N MET A 264 -3.65 -1.55 -43.40
CA MET A 264 -4.21 -2.44 -42.37
C MET A 264 -5.73 -2.30 -42.19
N GLY A 265 -6.40 -1.52 -43.05
CA GLY A 265 -7.86 -1.36 -43.02
C GLY A 265 -8.39 -0.46 -41.90
N ARG A 266 -7.51 0.30 -41.22
CA ARG A 266 -7.92 1.28 -40.20
C ARG A 266 -8.35 2.57 -40.90
N GLY A 267 -9.57 3.02 -40.60
CA GLY A 267 -10.16 4.21 -41.21
C GLY A 267 -9.35 5.48 -40.93
N ALA A 268 -9.49 6.49 -41.78
CA ALA A 268 -8.90 7.80 -41.53
C ALA A 268 -9.46 8.39 -40.22
N THR A 269 -8.57 8.84 -39.32
CA THR A 269 -8.93 9.58 -38.10
C THR A 269 -9.94 10.70 -38.43
N PRO A 270 -11.04 10.84 -37.66
CA PRO A 270 -12.03 11.91 -37.85
C PRO A 270 -11.38 13.31 -37.92
N GLU A 271 -11.97 14.24 -38.69
CA GLU A 271 -11.41 15.59 -38.90
C GLU A 271 -11.22 16.39 -37.59
N THR A 272 -12.07 16.16 -36.59
CA THR A 272 -11.98 16.76 -35.25
C THR A 272 -10.73 16.29 -34.52
N ALA A 273 -10.47 14.97 -34.49
CA ALA A 273 -9.26 14.39 -33.94
C ALA A 273 -7.98 14.83 -34.68
N ARG A 274 -8.06 15.07 -35.99
CA ARG A 274 -6.93 15.60 -36.79
C ARG A 274 -6.56 17.04 -36.43
N ARG A 275 -7.56 17.89 -36.17
CA ARG A 275 -7.32 19.29 -35.78
C ARG A 275 -6.67 19.38 -34.40
N GLY A 276 -7.15 18.60 -33.43
CA GLY A 276 -6.54 18.54 -32.11
C GLY A 276 -5.11 17.99 -32.14
N ARG A 277 -4.89 16.88 -32.86
CA ARG A 277 -3.54 16.31 -33.04
C ARG A 277 -2.57 17.29 -33.71
N SER A 278 -3.03 18.13 -34.66
CA SER A 278 -2.15 19.09 -35.35
C SER A 278 -1.58 20.19 -34.46
N GLN A 279 -2.18 20.43 -33.28
CA GLN A 279 -1.71 21.40 -32.30
C GLN A 279 -0.66 20.83 -31.34
N LEU A 280 -0.56 19.50 -31.25
CA LEU A 280 0.45 18.84 -30.42
C LEU A 280 1.87 19.02 -31.00
N PRO A 281 2.89 19.14 -30.12
CA PRO A 281 4.28 19.11 -30.52
C PRO A 281 4.59 17.91 -31.43
N ALA A 282 5.47 18.09 -32.41
CA ALA A 282 5.79 17.05 -33.40
C ALA A 282 6.33 15.77 -32.74
N ALA A 283 7.03 15.90 -31.61
CA ALA A 283 7.52 14.78 -30.82
C ALA A 283 6.37 13.97 -30.20
N THR A 284 5.43 14.63 -29.52
CA THR A 284 4.22 14.03 -28.92
C THR A 284 3.36 13.32 -29.96
N ARG A 285 3.13 13.95 -31.13
CA ARG A 285 2.42 13.29 -32.23
C ARG A 285 3.09 12.00 -32.67
N ARG A 286 4.41 12.04 -32.85
CA ARG A 286 5.18 10.87 -33.30
C ARG A 286 5.15 9.76 -32.26
N HIS A 287 5.17 10.10 -30.98
CA HIS A 287 5.04 9.18 -29.87
C HIS A 287 3.67 8.46 -29.91
N LEU A 288 2.56 9.21 -29.97
CA LEU A 288 1.20 8.65 -30.09
C LEU A 288 0.98 7.84 -31.37
N ASP A 289 1.54 8.27 -32.49
CA ASP A 289 1.49 7.55 -33.77
C ASP A 289 2.23 6.20 -33.71
N THR A 290 3.25 6.09 -32.85
CA THR A 290 4.01 4.84 -32.66
C THR A 290 3.17 3.80 -31.91
N ILE A 291 2.50 4.22 -30.83
CA ILE A 291 1.61 3.37 -30.03
C ILE A 291 0.44 2.87 -30.89
N ALA A 292 -0.23 3.79 -31.59
CA ALA A 292 -1.34 3.45 -32.47
C ALA A 292 -0.93 2.48 -33.60
N MET A 293 0.30 2.61 -34.12
CA MET A 293 0.84 1.69 -35.12
C MET A 293 1.15 0.31 -34.51
N ALA A 294 1.71 0.25 -33.30
CA ALA A 294 1.97 -1.01 -32.60
C ALA A 294 0.66 -1.79 -32.37
N LYS A 295 -0.38 -1.14 -31.83
CA LYS A 295 -1.73 -1.73 -31.69
C LYS A 295 -2.27 -2.25 -33.04
N ALA A 296 -2.14 -1.46 -34.10
CA ALA A 296 -2.65 -1.85 -35.41
C ALA A 296 -1.90 -3.03 -36.04
N LEU A 297 -0.59 -3.12 -35.80
CA LEU A 297 0.27 -4.23 -36.22
C LEU A 297 -0.08 -5.52 -35.45
N ARG A 298 -0.26 -5.46 -34.13
CA ARG A 298 -0.63 -6.63 -33.31
C ARG A 298 -1.90 -7.33 -33.78
N ARG A 299 -2.85 -6.58 -34.33
CA ARG A 299 -4.13 -7.09 -34.85
C ARG A 299 -4.04 -7.75 -36.23
N GLN A 300 -2.84 -7.91 -36.80
CA GLN A 300 -2.65 -8.60 -38.08
C GLN A 300 -2.48 -10.11 -37.85
N GLU A 301 -3.15 -10.94 -38.65
CA GLU A 301 -3.11 -12.42 -38.51
C GLU A 301 -1.70 -13.03 -38.62
N ASP A 302 -0.73 -12.32 -39.20
CA ASP A 302 0.66 -12.78 -39.34
C ASP A 302 1.57 -12.37 -38.17
N ILE A 303 1.06 -11.58 -37.23
CA ILE A 303 1.81 -11.00 -36.11
C ILE A 303 1.29 -11.63 -34.80
N ARG A 304 2.20 -12.29 -34.08
CA ARG A 304 1.95 -12.88 -32.75
C ARG A 304 1.90 -11.79 -31.69
N ASP A 305 2.83 -10.84 -31.77
CA ASP A 305 2.95 -9.78 -30.76
C ASP A 305 3.70 -8.55 -31.25
N THR A 306 3.53 -7.43 -30.56
CA THR A 306 4.29 -6.19 -30.79
C THR A 306 4.73 -5.56 -29.48
N GLU A 307 5.96 -5.05 -29.45
CA GLU A 307 6.54 -4.34 -28.31
C GLU A 307 7.03 -2.96 -28.77
N LEU A 308 7.04 -1.96 -27.88
CA LEU A 308 7.68 -0.67 -28.13
C LEU A 308 9.19 -0.78 -27.88
N ASN A 309 10.00 -0.01 -28.61
CA ASN A 309 11.45 0.00 -28.41
C ASN A 309 11.84 0.86 -27.20
N ALA A 310 11.78 0.28 -26.00
CA ALA A 310 12.05 0.96 -24.73
C ALA A 310 13.48 1.52 -24.64
N VAL A 311 13.61 2.68 -23.99
CA VAL A 311 14.87 3.36 -23.67
C VAL A 311 15.25 2.99 -22.25
N TYR A 312 16.30 2.17 -22.11
CA TYR A 312 16.87 1.85 -20.81
C TYR A 312 17.81 2.98 -20.36
N ARG A 313 17.65 3.43 -19.11
CA ARG A 313 18.57 4.33 -18.40
C ARG A 313 19.13 3.61 -17.17
N SER A 314 20.35 3.97 -16.77
CA SER A 314 20.94 3.46 -15.53
C SER A 314 20.24 4.14 -14.35
N GLN A 315 19.45 3.39 -13.57
CA GLN A 315 18.85 3.84 -12.31
C GLN A 315 19.47 3.03 -11.16
N SER A 316 19.79 3.70 -10.06
CA SER A 316 20.35 3.11 -8.83
C SER A 316 19.28 2.64 -7.84
N LEU A 317 17.99 2.79 -8.18
CA LEU A 317 16.88 2.22 -7.41
C LEU A 317 16.58 0.80 -7.89
N PRO A 318 16.15 -0.10 -6.98
CA PRO A 318 15.75 -1.44 -7.37
C PRO A 318 14.60 -1.46 -8.39
N ASN A 319 14.51 -2.52 -9.19
CA ASN A 319 13.48 -2.68 -10.24
C ASN A 319 12.28 -3.54 -9.80
N ASP A 320 12.11 -3.73 -8.50
CA ASP A 320 11.13 -4.64 -7.91
C ASP A 320 9.69 -4.09 -8.05
N GLU A 321 8.72 -4.98 -8.27
CA GLU A 321 7.36 -4.68 -8.72
C GLU A 321 6.61 -3.69 -7.82
N PHE A 322 6.80 -3.80 -6.50
CA PHE A 322 6.09 -3.02 -5.50
C PHE A 322 6.95 -1.96 -4.80
N LEU A 323 8.13 -1.61 -5.35
CA LEU A 323 9.01 -0.61 -4.74
C LEU A 323 8.30 0.74 -4.53
N ASP A 324 7.42 1.12 -5.46
CA ASP A 324 6.63 2.37 -5.39
C ASP A 324 5.66 2.41 -4.19
N LEU A 325 5.35 1.27 -3.56
CA LEU A 325 4.50 1.14 -2.37
C LEU A 325 5.32 1.08 -1.06
N GLN A 326 6.64 1.02 -1.14
CA GLN A 326 7.54 0.93 0.02
C GLN A 326 7.96 2.32 0.52
N TRP A 327 7.04 3.11 1.09
CA TRP A 327 7.32 4.44 1.65
C TRP A 327 8.42 4.45 2.72
N ASN A 328 8.65 3.32 3.36
CA ASN A 328 9.70 3.09 4.33
C ASN A 328 11.12 3.18 3.73
N VAL A 329 11.29 2.88 2.44
CA VAL A 329 12.58 2.92 1.73
C VAL A 329 13.13 4.35 1.65
N PRO A 330 12.41 5.34 1.09
CA PRO A 330 12.89 6.72 1.05
C PRO A 330 12.92 7.37 2.44
N LEU A 331 12.08 6.94 3.40
CA LEU A 331 12.05 7.56 4.72
C LEU A 331 13.38 7.39 5.50
N ILE A 332 14.12 6.30 5.27
CA ILE A 332 15.39 6.03 5.95
C ILE A 332 16.61 6.15 5.02
N ASP A 333 16.49 6.84 3.88
CA ASP A 333 17.56 7.02 2.87
C ASP A 333 18.17 5.69 2.34
N MET A 334 17.33 4.69 2.07
CA MET A 334 17.84 3.40 1.56
C MET A 334 18.43 3.48 0.15
N ASP A 335 17.91 4.37 -0.68
CA ASP A 335 18.37 4.57 -2.06
C ASP A 335 19.86 4.91 -2.12
N GLU A 336 20.31 5.80 -1.24
CA GLU A 336 21.71 6.13 -1.10
C GLU A 336 22.49 5.03 -0.38
N ALA A 337 21.95 4.43 0.70
CA ALA A 337 22.60 3.32 1.41
C ALA A 337 22.95 2.14 0.48
N TRP A 338 22.02 1.80 -0.42
CA TRP A 338 22.23 0.81 -1.46
C TRP A 338 23.31 1.24 -2.47
N SER A 339 23.39 2.52 -2.83
CA SER A 339 24.43 2.97 -3.76
C SER A 339 25.86 2.80 -3.21
N LEU A 340 26.01 2.81 -1.89
CA LEU A 340 27.30 2.74 -1.18
C LEU A 340 27.80 1.30 -0.96
N THR A 341 26.91 0.31 -0.95
CA THR A 341 27.19 -1.02 -0.38
C THR A 341 27.43 -2.13 -1.42
N ALA A 342 28.49 -2.06 -2.22
CA ALA A 342 28.82 -3.16 -3.15
C ALA A 342 29.80 -4.16 -2.52
N SER A 343 29.36 -4.91 -1.51
CA SER A 343 30.20 -5.89 -0.80
C SER A 343 29.97 -7.33 -1.31
N GLU A 344 31.04 -8.12 -1.40
CA GLU A 344 30.96 -9.57 -1.67
C GLU A 344 30.88 -10.39 -0.37
N ASP A 345 30.91 -9.74 0.80
CA ASP A 345 30.84 -10.43 2.09
C ASP A 345 29.40 -10.83 2.40
N GLU A 346 29.17 -12.13 2.48
CA GLU A 346 27.88 -12.70 2.83
C GLU A 346 27.60 -12.44 4.32
N ILE A 347 26.69 -11.52 4.65
CA ILE A 347 26.22 -11.27 6.03
C ILE A 347 24.98 -12.11 6.31
N ILE A 348 24.94 -12.79 7.45
CA ILE A 348 23.80 -13.63 7.87
C ILE A 348 22.99 -12.92 8.98
N VAL A 349 21.71 -12.70 8.72
CA VAL A 349 20.73 -12.28 9.73
C VAL A 349 19.87 -13.49 10.11
N ALA A 350 19.90 -13.90 11.37
CA ALA A 350 18.94 -14.86 11.90
C ALA A 350 17.63 -14.17 12.24
N VAL A 351 16.54 -14.63 11.63
CA VAL A 351 15.17 -14.18 11.92
C VAL A 351 14.54 -15.22 12.83
N ILE A 352 14.49 -14.92 14.14
CA ILE A 352 13.90 -15.78 15.16
C ILE A 352 12.45 -15.35 15.37
N ASP A 353 11.51 -16.09 14.79
CA ASP A 353 10.10 -15.69 14.67
C ASP A 353 9.17 -16.91 14.53
N THR A 354 8.00 -16.76 13.89
CA THR A 354 7.19 -17.85 13.32
C THR A 354 7.86 -18.42 12.07
N GLU A 355 7.31 -19.51 11.53
CA GLU A 355 7.87 -20.15 10.33
C GLU A 355 7.94 -19.19 9.12
N ILE A 356 9.05 -19.27 8.38
CA ILE A 356 9.24 -18.54 7.11
C ILE A 356 8.83 -19.46 5.97
N TYR A 357 7.96 -18.98 5.09
CA TYR A 357 7.56 -19.70 3.88
C TYR A 357 8.74 -19.78 2.90
N ALA A 358 9.47 -20.90 2.95
CA ALA A 358 10.74 -21.07 2.25
C ALA A 358 10.63 -21.07 0.72
N ASP A 359 9.45 -21.38 0.18
CA ASP A 359 9.19 -21.41 -1.27
C ASP A 359 8.71 -20.05 -1.81
N HIS A 360 8.71 -18.98 -0.99
CA HIS A 360 8.38 -17.64 -1.46
C HIS A 360 9.40 -17.20 -2.53
N PRO A 361 8.96 -16.76 -3.74
CA PRO A 361 9.87 -16.44 -4.84
C PRO A 361 10.89 -15.35 -4.49
N ASP A 362 10.50 -14.45 -3.60
CA ASP A 362 11.32 -13.33 -3.14
C ASP A 362 12.25 -13.66 -1.95
N LEU A 363 12.15 -14.87 -1.39
CA LEU A 363 12.98 -15.32 -0.25
C LEU A 363 13.78 -16.59 -0.51
N ALA A 364 13.33 -17.46 -1.42
CA ALA A 364 13.86 -18.81 -1.59
C ALA A 364 15.40 -18.84 -1.79
N ASP A 365 15.94 -17.89 -2.54
CA ASP A 365 17.38 -17.78 -2.81
C ASP A 365 18.17 -17.06 -1.69
N LYS A 366 17.48 -16.46 -0.72
CA LYS A 366 18.05 -15.69 0.40
C LYS A 366 18.23 -16.54 1.66
N LEU A 367 17.48 -17.63 1.81
CA LEU A 367 17.54 -18.48 2.99
C LEU A 367 18.84 -19.31 3.05
N THR A 368 19.43 -19.43 4.24
CA THR A 368 20.57 -20.32 4.51
C THR A 368 20.09 -21.74 4.82
N ALA A 369 20.99 -22.72 4.69
CA ALA A 369 20.70 -24.12 5.03
C ALA A 369 20.70 -24.39 6.54
N ASP A 370 21.15 -23.43 7.35
CA ASP A 370 21.32 -23.55 8.80
C ASP A 370 20.02 -23.35 9.60
N GLY A 371 18.89 -23.12 8.92
CA GLY A 371 17.59 -22.90 9.53
C GLY A 371 17.10 -24.07 10.40
N ARG A 372 16.36 -23.74 11.47
CA ARG A 372 15.89 -24.73 12.44
C ARG A 372 14.64 -24.30 13.21
N ASP A 373 13.83 -25.30 13.53
CA ASP A 373 12.65 -25.17 14.40
C ASP A 373 12.95 -25.56 15.86
N PHE A 374 12.68 -24.65 16.79
CA PHE A 374 12.81 -24.77 18.24
C PHE A 374 11.45 -24.74 18.97
N SER A 375 10.34 -24.75 18.22
CA SER A 375 8.98 -24.81 18.74
C SER A 375 8.17 -26.01 18.19
N PRO A 376 8.69 -27.26 18.26
CA PRO A 376 8.06 -28.42 17.61
C PRO A 376 6.73 -28.90 18.25
N ASP A 377 6.38 -28.40 19.45
CA ASP A 377 5.17 -28.78 20.20
C ASP A 377 4.23 -27.56 20.35
N CYS A 378 3.49 -27.22 19.29
CA CYS A 378 2.65 -26.01 19.18
C CYS A 378 1.33 -26.03 19.98
N ASP A 379 1.23 -26.78 21.08
CA ASP A 379 0.00 -26.86 21.89
C ASP A 379 0.17 -26.08 23.21
N VAL A 380 0.44 -24.78 23.11
CA VAL A 380 0.60 -23.91 24.29
C VAL A 380 -0.73 -23.43 24.87
N ASP A 381 -1.80 -23.27 24.06
CA ASP A 381 -3.09 -22.75 24.55
C ASP A 381 -4.37 -23.45 24.03
N GLY A 382 -4.28 -24.45 23.13
CA GLY A 382 -5.44 -25.24 22.69
C GLY A 382 -6.60 -24.44 22.05
N THR A 383 -6.34 -23.22 21.58
CA THR A 383 -7.31 -22.32 20.92
C THR A 383 -7.06 -22.21 19.42
N SER A 384 -8.12 -21.93 18.65
CA SER A 384 -8.04 -21.72 17.20
C SER A 384 -7.20 -20.50 16.84
N ILE A 385 -6.27 -20.70 15.91
CA ILE A 385 -5.25 -19.77 15.41
C ILE A 385 -5.91 -18.58 14.68
N PRO A 386 -5.52 -17.32 14.97
CA PRO A 386 -5.78 -16.20 14.07
C PRO A 386 -4.93 -16.34 12.80
N ASP A 387 -5.55 -16.38 11.60
CA ASP A 387 -4.84 -16.58 10.32
C ASP A 387 -3.71 -15.56 10.02
N GLY A 388 -3.66 -14.42 10.73
CA GLY A 388 -2.70 -13.34 10.49
C GLY A 388 -1.33 -13.47 11.16
N THR A 389 -1.14 -14.36 12.13
CA THR A 389 0.16 -14.51 12.84
C THR A 389 1.07 -15.55 12.23
N ARG A 390 0.51 -16.47 11.43
CA ARG A 390 1.25 -17.62 10.88
C ARG A 390 2.47 -17.21 10.07
N PHE A 391 2.30 -16.21 9.20
CA PHE A 391 3.32 -15.75 8.27
C PHE A 391 4.07 -14.49 8.74
N HIS A 392 4.01 -14.18 10.05
CA HIS A 392 4.72 -13.03 10.63
C HIS A 392 6.24 -13.11 10.36
N GLY A 393 6.86 -14.27 10.58
CA GLY A 393 8.27 -14.50 10.26
C GLY A 393 8.60 -14.32 8.77
N THR A 394 7.67 -14.68 7.88
CA THR A 394 7.81 -14.43 6.43
C THR A 394 7.81 -12.94 6.13
N HIS A 395 6.93 -12.15 6.77
CA HIS A 395 6.89 -10.69 6.63
C HIS A 395 8.17 -10.02 7.13
N VAL A 396 8.63 -10.41 8.31
CA VAL A 396 9.89 -9.93 8.90
C VAL A 396 11.08 -10.26 8.00
N ALA A 397 11.15 -11.49 7.45
CA ALA A 397 12.22 -11.91 6.55
C ALA A 397 12.29 -11.07 5.26
N GLY A 398 11.14 -10.74 4.68
CA GLY A 398 11.08 -9.87 3.49
C GLY A 398 11.66 -8.48 3.73
N ILE A 399 11.35 -7.87 4.88
CA ILE A 399 11.90 -6.55 5.25
C ILE A 399 13.43 -6.65 5.42
N VAL A 400 13.92 -7.69 6.11
CA VAL A 400 15.37 -7.88 6.32
C VAL A 400 16.12 -7.99 4.99
N GLY A 401 15.62 -8.79 4.04
CA GLY A 401 16.40 -9.13 2.86
C GLY A 401 15.67 -9.92 1.80
N ALA A 402 14.47 -9.49 1.40
CA ALA A 402 13.87 -9.90 0.13
C ALA A 402 14.85 -9.71 -1.05
N ALA A 403 14.74 -10.56 -2.05
CA ALA A 403 15.62 -10.55 -3.20
C ALA A 403 15.41 -9.27 -4.02
N THR A 404 16.38 -8.37 -3.96
CA THR A 404 16.30 -7.05 -4.60
C THR A 404 16.79 -7.11 -6.04
N ASN A 405 16.25 -6.27 -6.92
CA ASN A 405 16.57 -6.21 -8.35
C ASN A 405 16.16 -7.44 -9.17
N ASN A 406 15.08 -8.12 -8.78
CA ASN A 406 14.60 -9.33 -9.46
C ASN A 406 13.33 -9.10 -10.31
N ASN A 407 12.78 -7.88 -10.34
CA ASN A 407 11.48 -7.51 -10.95
C ASN A 407 10.29 -8.25 -10.32
N THR A 408 10.35 -8.62 -9.05
CA THR A 408 9.31 -9.36 -8.33
C THR A 408 9.16 -8.77 -6.94
N GLY A 409 7.93 -8.55 -6.48
CA GLY A 409 7.73 -8.27 -5.06
C GLY A 409 8.39 -6.98 -4.57
N ILE A 410 9.14 -7.07 -3.48
CA ILE A 410 9.66 -5.92 -2.73
C ILE A 410 11.20 -5.90 -2.69
N ALA A 411 11.78 -4.72 -2.49
CA ALA A 411 13.19 -4.59 -2.16
C ALA A 411 13.42 -4.78 -0.65
N GLY A 412 14.28 -5.74 -0.29
CA GLY A 412 14.71 -5.95 1.08
C GLY A 412 15.74 -4.89 1.52
N ILE A 413 15.72 -4.51 2.80
CA ILE A 413 16.62 -3.47 3.33
C ILE A 413 18.09 -3.91 3.19
N GLY A 414 18.42 -5.12 3.65
CA GLY A 414 19.73 -5.75 3.45
C GLY A 414 19.82 -6.49 2.12
N ARG A 415 19.96 -5.77 1.00
CA ARG A 415 19.89 -6.34 -0.36
C ARG A 415 20.82 -7.54 -0.60
N ASP A 416 21.99 -7.58 0.01
CA ASP A 416 23.00 -8.64 -0.14
C ASP A 416 23.02 -9.65 1.03
N THR A 417 22.12 -9.49 1.99
CA THR A 417 22.04 -10.30 3.21
C THR A 417 21.47 -11.70 2.95
N ARG A 418 21.93 -12.69 3.70
CA ARG A 418 21.32 -14.03 3.80
C ARG A 418 20.53 -14.17 5.09
N ILE A 419 19.45 -14.93 5.04
CA ILE A 419 18.53 -15.09 6.17
C ILE A 419 18.69 -16.48 6.75
N MET A 420 18.96 -16.60 8.05
CA MET A 420 18.88 -17.87 8.78
C MET A 420 17.48 -18.01 9.37
N PRO A 421 16.61 -18.89 8.81
CA PRO A 421 15.23 -18.98 9.25
C PRO A 421 15.14 -19.79 10.54
N MET A 422 14.63 -19.17 11.61
CA MET A 422 14.61 -19.76 12.95
C MET A 422 13.21 -19.70 13.54
N THR A 423 12.57 -20.86 13.74
CA THR A 423 11.22 -20.91 14.32
C THR A 423 11.33 -21.02 15.83
N ALA A 424 10.87 -19.99 16.55
CA ALA A 424 10.77 -19.99 18.01
C ALA A 424 9.35 -19.69 18.51
N LEU A 425 8.48 -19.22 17.61
CA LEU A 425 7.07 -18.94 17.83
C LEU A 425 6.22 -19.91 17.00
N CYS A 426 5.06 -20.28 17.52
CA CYS A 426 4.06 -21.08 16.82
C CYS A 426 3.24 -20.21 15.85
N ASP A 427 2.38 -20.84 15.04
CA ASP A 427 1.52 -20.14 14.07
C ASP A 427 0.58 -19.08 14.69
N ASP A 428 0.29 -19.19 15.98
CA ASP A 428 -0.50 -18.22 16.75
C ASP A 428 0.33 -17.03 17.30
N GLY A 429 1.64 -17.00 16.99
CA GLY A 429 2.59 -15.99 17.43
C GLY A 429 3.14 -16.20 18.85
N PHE A 430 2.81 -17.32 19.52
CA PHE A 430 3.28 -17.59 20.88
C PHE A 430 4.48 -18.55 20.89
N GLY A 431 5.44 -18.26 21.77
CA GLY A 431 6.62 -19.10 21.98
C GLY A 431 7.01 -19.19 23.44
N THR A 432 7.85 -20.16 23.77
CA THR A 432 8.33 -20.35 25.14
C THR A 432 9.67 -19.64 25.34
N THR A 433 9.96 -19.21 26.57
CA THR A 433 11.28 -18.69 26.94
C THR A 433 12.42 -19.64 26.56
N MET A 434 12.21 -20.96 26.63
CA MET A 434 13.23 -21.93 26.24
C MET A 434 13.42 -21.99 24.72
N SER A 435 12.35 -21.92 23.92
CA SER A 435 12.45 -21.89 22.46
C SER A 435 13.24 -20.67 21.98
N VAL A 436 12.97 -19.50 22.55
CA VAL A 436 13.73 -18.26 22.25
C VAL A 436 15.19 -18.39 22.71
N ARG A 437 15.46 -18.89 23.92
CA ARG A 437 16.83 -19.07 24.42
C ARG A 437 17.66 -20.00 23.55
N GLU A 438 17.12 -21.15 23.19
CA GLU A 438 17.85 -22.16 22.40
C GLU A 438 18.06 -21.70 20.95
N SER A 439 17.10 -20.99 20.37
CA SER A 439 17.26 -20.39 19.03
C SER A 439 18.34 -19.31 19.03
N VAL A 440 18.38 -18.42 20.04
CA VAL A 440 19.44 -17.41 20.19
C VAL A 440 20.82 -18.06 20.36
N ARG A 441 20.95 -19.04 21.27
CA ARG A 441 22.21 -19.78 21.47
C ARG A 441 22.72 -20.44 20.19
N TYR A 442 21.81 -21.08 19.46
CA TYR A 442 22.13 -21.74 18.19
C TYR A 442 22.56 -20.72 17.15
N ALA A 443 21.76 -19.67 16.90
CA ALA A 443 22.06 -18.67 15.89
C ALA A 443 23.41 -17.99 16.14
N ALA A 444 23.73 -17.71 17.41
CA ALA A 444 25.01 -17.12 17.81
C ALA A 444 26.19 -18.13 17.82
N GLY A 445 25.94 -19.43 17.62
CA GLY A 445 26.98 -20.45 17.60
C GLY A 445 27.65 -20.69 18.96
N LEU A 446 26.94 -20.46 20.07
CA LEU A 446 27.51 -20.60 21.41
C LEU A 446 27.91 -22.06 21.72
N ASP A 447 28.96 -22.23 22.54
CA ASP A 447 29.55 -23.54 22.86
C ASP A 447 28.63 -24.45 23.70
N ASP A 448 27.68 -23.86 24.44
CA ASP A 448 26.74 -24.57 25.29
C ASP A 448 25.41 -24.93 24.59
N ALA A 449 25.23 -24.50 23.32
CA ALA A 449 24.09 -24.86 22.51
C ALA A 449 24.04 -26.37 22.26
N ALA A 450 22.83 -26.94 22.14
CA ALA A 450 22.65 -28.36 21.88
C ALA A 450 23.30 -28.82 20.54
N SER A 451 23.43 -27.90 19.59
CA SER A 451 24.16 -28.03 18.33
C SER A 451 24.54 -26.64 17.83
N GLN A 452 25.52 -26.53 16.95
CA GLN A 452 25.93 -25.28 16.30
C GLN A 452 25.55 -25.30 14.81
N PRO A 453 25.25 -24.14 14.20
CA PRO A 453 25.12 -24.00 12.76
C PRO A 453 26.47 -24.16 12.07
N ASP A 454 26.45 -24.47 10.76
CA ASP A 454 27.67 -24.49 9.94
C ASP A 454 28.30 -23.09 9.87
N ARG A 455 27.47 -22.05 9.83
CA ARG A 455 27.90 -20.65 9.97
C ARG A 455 26.99 -19.90 10.97
N PRO A 456 27.54 -19.36 12.08
CA PRO A 456 26.80 -18.49 12.98
C PRO A 456 26.26 -17.24 12.28
N ALA A 457 25.16 -16.70 12.80
CA ALA A 457 24.61 -15.44 12.34
C ALA A 457 25.48 -14.26 12.79
N ASP A 458 25.53 -13.22 11.95
CA ASP A 458 26.21 -11.95 12.26
C ASP A 458 25.27 -11.00 13.02
N ILE A 459 23.97 -11.10 12.77
CA ILE A 459 22.90 -10.35 13.44
C ILE A 459 21.74 -11.29 13.78
N ILE A 460 21.06 -11.06 14.90
CA ILE A 460 19.83 -11.73 15.29
C ILE A 460 18.70 -10.69 15.38
N ASN A 461 17.64 -10.89 14.60
CA ASN A 461 16.41 -10.11 14.66
C ASN A 461 15.36 -10.81 15.53
N LEU A 462 14.86 -10.11 16.54
CA LEU A 462 13.82 -10.55 17.48
C LEU A 462 12.61 -9.61 17.41
N SER A 463 11.73 -9.84 16.43
CA SER A 463 10.45 -9.13 16.29
C SER A 463 9.39 -9.65 17.28
N LEU A 464 9.79 -9.89 18.52
CA LEU A 464 9.03 -10.53 19.58
C LEU A 464 9.36 -9.95 20.96
N GLY A 465 8.47 -10.20 21.93
CA GLY A 465 8.68 -9.75 23.31
C GLY A 465 7.57 -10.23 24.24
N GLY A 466 7.74 -9.96 25.54
CA GLY A 466 6.70 -10.24 26.55
C GLY A 466 7.18 -11.06 27.75
N GLY A 467 8.46 -11.46 27.77
CA GLY A 467 9.08 -12.10 28.92
C GLY A 467 9.28 -11.16 30.12
N ALA A 468 9.41 -11.73 31.32
CA ALA A 468 9.91 -11.00 32.48
C ALA A 468 11.45 -10.92 32.46
N ARG A 469 12.03 -9.86 33.04
CA ARG A 469 13.49 -9.76 33.23
C ARG A 469 14.01 -11.04 33.91
N SER A 470 15.09 -11.59 33.37
CA SER A 470 15.78 -12.76 33.87
C SER A 470 17.27 -12.53 33.86
N ASP A 471 17.94 -12.74 35.00
CA ASP A 471 19.41 -12.65 35.08
C ASP A 471 20.09 -13.72 34.19
N ILE A 472 19.37 -14.80 33.82
CA ILE A 472 19.87 -15.81 32.88
C ILE A 472 19.86 -15.30 31.44
N ASP A 473 18.83 -14.53 31.06
CA ASP A 473 18.75 -13.96 29.72
C ASP A 473 19.70 -12.77 29.58
N GLU A 474 19.85 -11.96 30.63
CA GLU A 474 20.84 -10.87 30.67
C GLU A 474 22.25 -11.41 30.42
N ALA A 475 22.64 -12.49 31.11
CA ALA A 475 23.93 -13.16 30.85
C ALA A 475 24.02 -13.79 29.45
N LEU A 476 22.90 -14.30 28.90
CA LEU A 476 22.87 -14.85 27.54
C LEU A 476 23.18 -13.75 26.51
N TYR A 477 22.57 -12.57 26.62
CA TYR A 477 22.80 -11.49 25.66
C TYR A 477 24.21 -10.87 25.79
N GLU A 478 24.81 -10.87 26.99
CA GLU A 478 26.23 -10.58 27.17
C GLU A 478 27.12 -11.62 26.44
N GLU A 479 26.83 -12.92 26.58
CA GLU A 479 27.57 -13.99 25.88
C GLU A 479 27.43 -13.90 24.34
N VAL A 480 26.25 -13.50 23.83
CA VAL A 480 26.01 -13.28 22.40
C VAL A 480 26.80 -12.07 21.87
N ALA A 481 26.85 -10.98 22.64
CA ALA A 481 27.66 -9.81 22.31
C ALA A 481 29.17 -10.13 22.31
N ASP A 482 29.65 -10.90 23.30
CA ASP A 482 31.03 -11.39 23.37
C ASP A 482 31.41 -12.29 22.18
N ALA A 483 30.42 -12.97 21.59
CA ALA A 483 30.60 -13.76 20.36
C ALA A 483 30.63 -12.89 19.08
N GLY A 484 30.43 -11.57 19.19
CA GLY A 484 30.44 -10.63 18.07
C GLY A 484 29.14 -10.65 17.26
N VAL A 485 28.03 -11.10 17.85
CA VAL A 485 26.71 -11.16 17.21
C VAL A 485 25.83 -10.03 17.74
N ILE A 486 25.28 -9.22 16.84
CA ILE A 486 24.44 -8.07 17.21
C ILE A 486 22.98 -8.53 17.34
N VAL A 487 22.31 -8.17 18.42
CA VAL A 487 20.89 -8.49 18.63
C VAL A 487 20.04 -7.23 18.51
N VAL A 488 18.99 -7.30 17.68
CA VAL A 488 18.02 -6.22 17.46
C VAL A 488 16.63 -6.73 17.85
N ALA A 489 15.90 -6.00 18.68
CA ALA A 489 14.62 -6.47 19.22
C ALA A 489 13.53 -5.38 19.31
N ALA A 490 12.28 -5.81 19.13
CA ALA A 490 11.11 -4.94 19.15
C ALA A 490 10.78 -4.44 20.57
N SER A 491 10.54 -3.13 20.70
CA SER A 491 10.17 -2.51 21.99
C SER A 491 8.76 -2.87 22.48
N GLY A 492 7.87 -3.35 21.60
CA GLY A 492 6.52 -3.82 21.92
C GLY A 492 5.40 -2.91 21.41
N ASN A 493 4.15 -3.40 21.48
CA ASN A 493 3.01 -2.81 20.77
C ASN A 493 1.83 -2.42 21.69
N ASP A 494 2.10 -2.07 22.95
CA ASP A 494 1.06 -1.70 23.93
C ASP A 494 0.78 -0.18 23.98
N GLY A 495 1.62 0.64 23.35
CA GLY A 495 1.56 2.09 23.39
C GLY A 495 1.92 2.69 24.76
N GLU A 496 2.70 1.96 25.57
CA GLU A 496 3.01 2.30 26.96
C GLU A 496 4.50 2.60 27.20
N ALA A 497 4.78 3.40 28.23
CA ALA A 497 6.13 3.65 28.75
C ALA A 497 6.64 2.43 29.55
N ARG A 498 6.94 1.33 28.86
CA ARG A 498 7.21 0.04 29.50
C ARG A 498 8.38 -0.69 28.86
N ARG A 499 9.27 -1.20 29.72
CA ARG A 499 10.33 -2.14 29.33
C ARG A 499 9.76 -3.51 28.97
N ILE A 500 10.03 -3.95 27.74
CA ILE A 500 9.73 -5.29 27.23
C ILE A 500 11.04 -6.03 27.01
N TYR A 501 11.09 -7.30 27.39
CA TYR A 501 12.27 -8.15 27.19
C TYR A 501 12.02 -9.10 26.02
N PRO A 502 13.01 -9.30 25.14
CA PRO A 502 14.43 -9.01 25.35
C PRO A 502 14.92 -7.60 25.00
N ALA A 503 14.13 -6.75 24.35
CA ALA A 503 14.57 -5.42 23.90
C ALA A 503 15.18 -4.52 25.00
N ALA A 504 14.72 -4.65 26.25
CA ALA A 504 15.23 -3.85 27.36
C ALA A 504 16.46 -4.44 28.08
N TYR A 505 17.11 -5.48 27.56
CA TYR A 505 18.39 -5.96 28.10
C TYR A 505 19.56 -5.11 27.58
N ASP A 506 20.63 -5.01 28.38
CA ASP A 506 21.89 -4.47 27.90
C ASP A 506 22.42 -5.33 26.72
N HIS A 507 23.17 -4.71 25.81
CA HIS A 507 23.68 -5.32 24.57
C HIS A 507 22.61 -5.82 23.58
N VAL A 508 21.35 -5.41 23.75
CA VAL A 508 20.27 -5.61 22.78
C VAL A 508 19.82 -4.24 22.27
N LEU A 509 19.79 -4.07 20.95
CA LEU A 509 19.33 -2.83 20.32
C LEU A 509 17.80 -2.80 20.26
N SER A 510 17.18 -1.89 21.00
CA SER A 510 15.74 -1.74 21.18
C SER A 510 15.12 -0.80 20.16
N VAL A 511 14.13 -1.29 19.39
CA VAL A 511 13.56 -0.57 18.25
C VAL A 511 12.07 -0.23 18.44
N GLY A 512 11.74 1.04 18.29
CA GLY A 512 10.38 1.58 18.25
C GLY A 512 9.88 1.84 16.83
N ALA A 513 8.60 2.17 16.68
CA ALA A 513 7.93 2.32 15.39
C ALA A 513 7.44 3.75 15.14
N VAL A 514 7.68 4.25 13.92
CA VAL A 514 7.06 5.48 13.38
C VAL A 514 6.17 5.19 12.16
N GLY A 515 5.23 6.10 11.88
CA GLY A 515 4.45 6.14 10.64
C GLY A 515 5.16 6.94 9.53
N ALA A 516 4.50 7.07 8.38
CA ALA A 516 5.01 7.81 7.22
C ALA A 516 5.23 9.32 7.47
N ASP A 517 4.54 9.87 8.47
CA ASP A 517 4.70 11.24 8.96
C ASP A 517 5.79 11.40 10.03
N THR A 518 6.61 10.37 10.26
CA THR A 518 7.64 10.30 11.32
C THR A 518 7.11 10.36 12.75
N THR A 519 5.79 10.39 12.93
CA THR A 519 5.20 10.38 14.27
C THR A 519 5.31 8.99 14.89
N ARG A 520 5.55 8.94 16.20
CA ARG A 520 5.54 7.66 16.94
C ARG A 520 4.20 6.97 16.69
N ALA A 521 4.26 5.75 16.18
CA ALA A 521 3.07 4.97 15.93
C ALA A 521 2.29 4.77 17.25
N PRO A 522 0.96 4.92 17.28
CA PRO A 522 0.19 4.95 18.53
C PRO A 522 0.39 3.73 19.43
N TYR A 523 0.71 2.58 18.84
CA TYR A 523 0.95 1.32 19.52
C TYR A 523 2.40 1.12 19.97
N SER A 524 3.39 1.88 19.47
CA SER A 524 4.80 1.63 19.78
C SER A 524 5.07 1.85 21.26
N ASN A 525 5.64 0.88 21.97
CA ASN A 525 6.14 1.14 23.33
C ASN A 525 7.31 2.12 23.29
N PHE A 526 7.54 2.78 24.41
CA PHE A 526 8.48 3.89 24.53
C PHE A 526 9.10 3.94 25.94
N GLY A 527 10.07 4.82 26.15
CA GLY A 527 10.71 5.08 27.44
C GLY A 527 12.22 4.88 27.44
N ASP A 528 12.80 4.75 28.63
CA ASP A 528 14.25 4.80 28.86
C ASP A 528 15.06 3.62 28.29
N SER A 529 14.40 2.55 27.85
CA SER A 529 15.03 1.39 27.23
C SER A 529 14.89 1.36 25.71
N LEU A 530 14.43 2.45 25.10
CA LEU A 530 14.30 2.57 23.65
C LEU A 530 15.59 3.17 23.08
N ASP A 531 16.25 2.52 22.13
CA ASP A 531 17.48 3.08 21.54
C ASP A 531 17.17 3.98 20.35
N LEU A 532 16.33 3.52 19.42
CA LEU A 532 15.95 4.30 18.23
C LEU A 532 14.60 3.86 17.69
N VAL A 533 14.09 4.59 16.70
CA VAL A 533 12.88 4.22 15.97
C VAL A 533 13.17 3.93 14.50
N ALA A 534 12.30 3.14 13.88
CA ALA A 534 12.34 2.83 12.47
C ALA A 534 10.91 2.72 11.90
N PRO A 535 10.73 2.66 10.57
CA PRO A 535 9.41 2.57 9.95
C PRO A 535 8.66 1.32 10.42
N GLY A 536 7.54 1.52 11.11
CA GLY A 536 6.67 0.44 11.59
C GLY A 536 5.23 0.53 11.10
N GLY A 537 4.83 1.67 10.53
CA GLY A 537 3.58 1.88 9.81
C GLY A 537 2.34 2.15 10.66
N ASN A 538 1.29 2.65 10.01
CA ASN A 538 -0.01 2.95 10.62
C ASN A 538 -1.15 2.66 9.63
N MET A 539 -1.83 1.52 9.82
CA MET A 539 -2.93 1.07 8.96
C MET A 539 -4.20 1.92 9.07
N ASN A 540 -4.22 2.98 9.88
CA ASN A 540 -5.37 3.87 10.03
C ASN A 540 -5.24 5.16 9.19
N GLN A 541 -4.17 5.28 8.41
CA GLN A 541 -3.85 6.46 7.63
C GLN A 541 -3.38 6.04 6.23
N ASP A 542 -3.62 6.90 5.25
CA ASP A 542 -3.03 6.86 3.91
C ASP A 542 -2.54 8.29 3.62
N LEU A 543 -1.41 8.65 4.22
CA LEU A 543 -0.72 9.94 4.02
C LEU A 543 0.12 9.90 2.75
N THR A 544 0.47 8.70 2.30
CA THR A 544 1.22 8.49 1.05
C THR A 544 0.36 8.72 -0.19
N GLY A 545 -0.98 8.65 -0.07
CA GLY A 545 -1.93 8.96 -1.12
C GLY A 545 -1.84 7.98 -2.30
N ASP A 546 -1.44 6.73 -2.00
CA ASP A 546 -1.27 5.67 -2.99
C ASP A 546 -2.49 4.73 -3.10
N GLY A 547 -3.52 4.96 -2.27
CA GLY A 547 -4.74 4.18 -2.21
C GLY A 547 -4.65 2.97 -1.28
N HIS A 548 -3.56 2.82 -0.53
CA HIS A 548 -3.35 1.80 0.48
C HIS A 548 -3.06 2.41 1.85
N PRO A 549 -3.42 1.74 2.97
CA PRO A 549 -3.00 2.19 4.28
C PRO A 549 -1.47 2.20 4.40
N ASP A 550 -0.92 3.17 5.14
CA ASP A 550 0.53 3.38 5.39
C ASP A 550 1.14 2.29 6.32
N GLY A 551 0.81 1.02 6.10
CA GLY A 551 1.52 -0.12 6.67
C GLY A 551 2.85 -0.37 5.97
N ILE A 552 3.63 -1.30 6.50
CA ILE A 552 4.85 -1.80 5.86
C ILE A 552 4.47 -2.97 4.96
N LEU A 553 4.67 -2.80 3.64
CA LEU A 553 4.50 -3.88 2.67
C LEU A 553 5.66 -4.86 2.76
N SER A 554 5.37 -6.16 2.84
CA SER A 554 6.39 -7.22 2.77
C SER A 554 5.83 -8.56 2.33
N THR A 555 6.73 -9.52 2.10
CA THR A 555 6.44 -10.90 1.72
C THR A 555 5.57 -11.60 2.76
N SER A 556 4.66 -12.45 2.31
CA SER A 556 3.75 -13.22 3.15
C SER A 556 3.35 -14.49 2.41
N ALA A 557 2.42 -15.23 2.97
CA ALA A 557 1.78 -16.32 2.28
C ALA A 557 0.31 -16.40 2.65
N GLU A 558 -0.44 -17.10 1.83
CA GLU A 558 -1.86 -17.38 2.08
C GLU A 558 -2.08 -18.88 2.10
N THR A 559 -3.04 -19.33 2.90
CA THR A 559 -3.42 -20.75 2.98
C THR A 559 -4.69 -20.95 2.19
N GLY A 560 -4.59 -21.65 1.06
CA GLY A 560 -5.74 -22.04 0.25
C GLY A 560 -6.70 -22.94 1.02
N SER A 561 -7.96 -22.98 0.57
CA SER A 561 -9.01 -23.82 1.18
C SER A 561 -8.71 -25.33 1.14
N ASP A 562 -7.80 -25.76 0.27
CA ASP A 562 -7.27 -27.12 0.16
C ASP A 562 -6.05 -27.39 1.06
N GLY A 563 -5.60 -26.38 1.81
CA GLY A 563 -4.42 -26.40 2.67
C GLY A 563 -3.10 -26.15 1.94
N SER A 564 -3.13 -25.83 0.64
CA SER A 564 -1.94 -25.36 -0.07
C SER A 564 -1.51 -23.98 0.44
N ILE A 565 -0.21 -23.69 0.34
CA ILE A 565 0.35 -22.38 0.70
C ILE A 565 0.86 -21.74 -0.58
N SER A 566 0.41 -20.51 -0.89
CA SER A 566 0.88 -19.70 -2.00
C SER A 566 1.56 -18.42 -1.51
N PRO A 567 2.54 -17.88 -2.25
CA PRO A 567 3.19 -16.61 -1.92
C PRO A 567 2.21 -15.44 -2.03
N ASN A 568 2.37 -14.44 -1.18
CA ASN A 568 1.56 -13.22 -1.16
C ASN A 568 2.39 -12.02 -0.66
N TYR A 569 1.89 -10.79 -0.77
CA TYR A 569 2.47 -9.59 -0.16
C TYR A 569 1.38 -8.85 0.60
N VAL A 570 1.68 -8.41 1.82
CA VAL A 570 0.68 -7.76 2.69
C VAL A 570 1.26 -6.56 3.41
N PHE A 571 0.43 -5.54 3.61
CA PHE A 571 0.72 -4.44 4.51
C PHE A 571 0.51 -4.90 5.95
N SER A 572 1.46 -4.59 6.84
CA SER A 572 1.36 -4.86 8.28
C SER A 572 1.94 -3.70 9.08
N GLN A 573 1.58 -3.60 10.36
CA GLN A 573 2.10 -2.58 11.26
C GLN A 573 2.64 -3.20 12.55
N GLY A 574 3.68 -2.60 13.12
CA GLY A 574 4.23 -3.02 14.41
C GLY A 574 5.68 -2.61 14.62
N THR A 575 6.11 -2.59 15.88
CA THR A 575 7.55 -2.58 16.21
C THR A 575 8.27 -3.82 15.66
N SER A 576 7.53 -4.90 15.43
CA SER A 576 7.95 -6.09 14.69
C SER A 576 8.35 -5.83 13.24
N MET A 577 7.78 -4.79 12.60
CA MET A 577 8.15 -4.36 11.25
C MET A 577 9.27 -3.30 11.27
N ALA A 578 9.36 -2.50 12.34
CA ALA A 578 10.47 -1.54 12.52
C ALA A 578 11.82 -2.25 12.79
N THR A 579 11.82 -3.27 13.64
CA THR A 579 13.02 -4.06 14.00
C THR A 579 13.81 -4.59 12.81
N PRO A 580 13.20 -5.25 11.80
CA PRO A 580 13.93 -5.78 10.64
C PRO A 580 14.50 -4.71 9.72
N HIS A 581 14.00 -3.46 9.73
CA HIS A 581 14.67 -2.36 9.03
C HIS A 581 16.05 -2.12 9.64
N VAL A 582 16.11 -2.03 10.96
CA VAL A 582 17.36 -1.80 11.69
C VAL A 582 18.31 -2.98 11.50
N ALA A 583 17.81 -4.22 11.60
CA ALA A 583 18.62 -5.40 11.33
C ALA A 583 19.21 -5.41 9.90
N GLY A 584 18.42 -5.00 8.90
CA GLY A 584 18.88 -4.85 7.51
C GLY A 584 19.94 -3.76 7.34
N VAL A 585 19.77 -2.59 7.95
CA VAL A 585 20.76 -1.50 7.93
C VAL A 585 22.07 -1.94 8.61
N VAL A 586 21.99 -2.57 9.78
CA VAL A 586 23.16 -3.10 10.50
C VAL A 586 23.87 -4.18 9.67
N ALA A 587 23.13 -4.98 8.89
CA ALA A 587 23.74 -5.94 7.97
C ALA A 587 24.55 -5.24 6.86
N LEU A 588 24.02 -4.15 6.28
CA LEU A 588 24.76 -3.32 5.34
C LEU A 588 26.02 -2.71 5.97
N MET A 589 25.90 -2.18 7.20
CA MET A 589 27.05 -1.66 7.95
C MET A 589 28.13 -2.72 8.19
N ARG A 590 27.75 -3.93 8.65
CA ARG A 590 28.70 -5.03 8.87
C ARG A 590 29.35 -5.52 7.58
N SER A 591 28.68 -5.42 6.44
CA SER A 591 29.26 -5.76 5.14
C SER A 591 30.45 -4.87 4.75
N LEU A 592 30.53 -3.66 5.32
CA LEU A 592 31.63 -2.71 5.14
C LEU A 592 32.61 -2.73 6.32
N ASN A 593 32.10 -2.97 7.53
CA ASN A 593 32.89 -3.10 8.76
C ASN A 593 32.59 -4.42 9.48
N PRO A 594 33.27 -5.52 9.10
CA PRO A 594 33.03 -6.84 9.70
C PRO A 594 33.33 -6.92 11.21
N GLU A 595 34.16 -6.01 11.73
CA GLU A 595 34.52 -5.91 13.15
C GLU A 595 33.53 -5.07 13.97
N LEU A 596 32.48 -4.50 13.35
CA LEU A 596 31.44 -3.75 14.04
C LEU A 596 30.72 -4.64 15.08
N ASP A 597 30.79 -4.23 16.34
CA ASP A 597 30.11 -4.86 17.48
C ASP A 597 28.99 -3.97 18.04
N VAL A 598 28.16 -4.55 18.91
CA VAL A 598 26.99 -3.85 19.47
C VAL A 598 27.39 -2.70 20.39
N ASP A 599 28.50 -2.79 21.10
CA ASP A 599 28.97 -1.72 21.99
C ASP A 599 29.41 -0.49 21.19
N THR A 600 30.12 -0.70 20.07
CA THR A 600 30.47 0.36 19.13
C THR A 600 29.22 0.97 18.51
N LEU A 601 28.28 0.13 18.06
CA LEU A 601 27.01 0.57 17.48
C LEU A 601 26.22 1.46 18.44
N LEU A 602 26.03 1.00 19.69
CA LEU A 602 25.37 1.77 20.74
C LEU A 602 26.12 3.06 21.05
N SER A 603 27.46 3.03 21.10
CA SER A 603 28.24 4.24 21.32
C SER A 603 28.08 5.28 20.20
N TRP A 604 27.90 4.82 18.96
CA TRP A 604 27.61 5.69 17.83
C TRP A 604 26.21 6.26 17.91
N ILE A 605 25.19 5.44 18.19
CA ILE A 605 23.80 5.89 18.33
C ILE A 605 23.66 6.91 19.48
N GLN A 606 24.35 6.68 20.60
CA GLN A 606 24.31 7.55 21.79
C GLN A 606 25.15 8.83 21.67
N ALA A 607 25.89 9.00 20.58
CA ALA A 607 26.69 10.21 20.37
C ALA A 607 25.77 11.42 20.11
N PRO A 608 25.99 12.58 20.77
CA PRO A 608 25.12 13.76 20.62
C PRO A 608 24.95 14.26 19.18
N ASP A 609 25.96 14.04 18.33
CA ASP A 609 25.99 14.42 16.91
C ASP A 609 26.03 13.17 16.01
N SER A 610 25.41 12.06 16.45
CA SER A 610 25.41 10.82 15.69
C SER A 610 24.81 11.03 14.31
N PRO A 611 25.52 10.68 13.22
CA PRO A 611 24.92 10.71 11.89
C PRO A 611 23.92 9.54 11.72
N MET A 612 23.96 8.51 12.58
CA MET A 612 23.17 7.28 12.39
C MET A 612 21.67 7.45 12.53
N THR A 613 21.23 8.49 13.24
CA THR A 613 19.82 8.75 13.50
C THR A 613 19.46 10.18 13.16
N GLU A 614 18.28 10.36 12.60
CA GLU A 614 17.64 11.65 12.48
C GLU A 614 16.97 11.99 13.81
N PRO A 615 17.40 13.06 14.49
CA PRO A 615 16.83 13.39 15.78
C PRO A 615 15.36 13.79 15.64
N LEU A 616 14.49 13.16 16.45
CA LEU A 616 13.07 13.45 16.56
C LEU A 616 12.72 13.82 18.01
N GLY A 617 11.81 14.76 18.21
CA GLY A 617 11.44 15.22 19.56
C GLY A 617 12.60 15.91 20.28
N ASP A 618 12.78 15.59 21.57
CA ASP A 618 13.87 16.12 22.40
C ASP A 618 15.25 15.55 21.98
N ALA A 619 15.30 14.52 21.12
CA ALA A 619 16.56 13.99 20.57
C ALA A 619 17.29 15.03 19.71
N GLY A 620 16.58 16.06 19.22
CA GLY A 620 17.16 17.25 18.59
C GLY A 620 18.09 18.06 19.49
N THR A 621 18.15 17.75 20.78
CA THR A 621 19.09 18.36 21.73
C THR A 621 20.36 17.54 21.97
N GLY A 622 20.54 16.41 21.28
CA GLY A 622 21.64 15.47 21.48
C GLY A 622 21.49 14.61 22.75
N GLU A 623 20.29 14.58 23.34
CA GLU A 623 19.93 13.76 24.49
C GLU A 623 18.95 12.64 24.07
N HIS A 624 18.77 11.63 24.91
CA HIS A 624 17.78 10.57 24.68
C HIS A 624 16.35 11.10 24.85
N ASP A 625 15.47 10.84 23.87
CA ASP A 625 14.05 11.15 23.92
C ASP A 625 13.21 9.93 24.35
N GLU A 626 12.25 10.13 25.25
CA GLU A 626 11.43 9.02 25.75
C GLU A 626 10.56 8.37 24.68
N LEU A 627 10.14 9.09 23.63
CA LEU A 627 9.26 8.61 22.56
C LEU A 627 10.04 8.06 21.36
N TYR A 628 11.21 8.62 21.06
CA TYR A 628 11.97 8.34 19.84
C TYR A 628 13.37 7.75 20.08
N GLY A 629 13.80 7.60 21.34
CA GLY A 629 15.17 7.19 21.65
C GLY A 629 16.16 8.24 21.17
N TYR A 630 17.18 7.83 20.44
CA TYR A 630 18.13 8.72 19.78
C TYR A 630 17.68 9.18 18.37
N GLY A 631 16.45 8.84 17.96
CA GLY A 631 15.86 9.29 16.70
C GLY A 631 15.54 8.18 15.71
N LEU A 632 15.15 8.57 14.51
CA LEU A 632 14.82 7.67 13.40
C LEU A 632 16.09 7.19 12.70
N ILE A 633 16.25 5.89 12.49
CA ILE A 633 17.44 5.37 11.79
C ILE A 633 17.60 5.98 10.38
N ASN A 634 18.82 6.44 10.06
CA ASN A 634 19.22 6.87 8.73
C ASN A 634 20.19 5.85 8.13
N ALA A 635 19.75 5.12 7.11
CA ALA A 635 20.52 4.02 6.55
C ALA A 635 21.78 4.48 5.81
N ALA A 636 21.68 5.55 5.01
CA ALA A 636 22.82 6.07 4.26
C ALA A 636 23.93 6.54 5.19
N ASP A 637 23.57 7.27 6.24
CA ASP A 637 24.52 7.82 7.21
C ASP A 637 25.14 6.73 8.07
N ALA A 638 24.34 5.75 8.51
CA ALA A 638 24.84 4.58 9.22
C ALA A 638 25.86 3.79 8.38
N VAL A 639 25.58 3.59 7.08
CA VAL A 639 26.48 2.91 6.14
C VAL A 639 27.77 3.69 5.91
N ARG A 640 27.70 5.01 5.69
CA ARG A 640 28.92 5.85 5.53
C ARG A 640 29.80 5.83 6.78
N LEU A 641 29.18 5.89 7.97
CA LEU A 641 29.90 5.77 9.24
C LEU A 641 30.63 4.43 9.36
N ALA A 642 30.00 3.34 8.92
CA ALA A 642 30.60 2.02 8.93
C ALA A 642 31.77 1.88 7.94
N GLU A 643 31.77 2.54 6.79
CA GLU A 643 32.88 2.53 5.82
C GLU A 643 34.20 3.08 6.39
N GLY A 644 34.16 3.78 7.53
CA GLY A 644 35.34 4.40 8.16
C GLY A 644 35.74 5.72 7.51
N GLU A 645 34.90 6.23 6.61
CA GLU A 645 34.83 7.65 6.33
C GLU A 645 34.21 8.29 7.57
N ALA A 646 35.00 8.98 8.40
CA ALA A 646 34.44 10.11 9.13
C ALA A 646 33.95 11.04 8.02
N GLY A 647 32.66 10.92 7.69
CA GLY A 647 32.14 11.33 6.39
C GLY A 647 32.56 12.75 6.06
N GLU A 648 32.90 13.02 4.79
CA GLU A 648 33.05 14.39 4.30
C GLU A 648 31.89 15.26 4.82
N PRO A 649 32.12 16.53 5.19
CA PRO A 649 31.09 17.35 5.82
C PRO A 649 29.81 17.31 4.99
N SER A 650 28.71 16.85 5.58
CA SER A 650 27.49 16.58 4.83
C SER A 650 26.36 17.44 5.35
N LEU A 651 25.66 18.07 4.40
CA LEU A 651 24.51 18.92 4.71
C LEU A 651 23.32 18.04 5.07
N ARG A 652 22.61 18.41 6.13
CA ARG A 652 21.41 17.72 6.60
C ARG A 652 20.29 18.71 6.78
N ALA A 653 19.08 18.24 6.55
CA ALA A 653 17.86 18.94 6.92
C ALA A 653 17.09 18.09 7.93
N SER A 654 16.59 18.70 9.00
CA SER A 654 15.73 18.00 9.96
C SER A 654 14.50 18.85 10.31
N PRO A 655 13.27 18.34 10.15
CA PRO A 655 12.93 17.06 9.51
C PRO A 655 13.12 17.13 7.97
N ARG A 656 13.31 15.97 7.32
CA ARG A 656 13.38 15.86 5.85
C ARG A 656 12.03 15.73 5.16
N SER A 657 10.95 15.64 5.93
CA SER A 657 9.60 15.71 5.42
C SER A 657 8.76 16.65 6.28
N LEU A 658 7.94 17.45 5.62
CA LEU A 658 7.02 18.38 6.25
C LEU A 658 5.64 18.13 5.68
N THR A 659 4.70 17.66 6.50
CA THR A 659 3.30 17.51 6.10
C THR A 659 2.46 18.59 6.78
N LEU A 660 1.80 19.44 5.99
CA LEU A 660 1.00 20.56 6.45
C LEU A 660 -0.44 20.44 5.94
N GLU A 661 -1.40 20.41 6.86
CA GLU A 661 -2.83 20.54 6.52
C GLU A 661 -3.20 22.01 6.44
N VAL A 662 -3.73 22.44 5.29
CA VAL A 662 -4.02 23.85 5.01
C VAL A 662 -5.49 24.00 4.62
N PRO A 663 -6.26 24.90 5.27
CA PRO A 663 -7.58 25.24 4.80
C PRO A 663 -7.52 25.87 3.40
N GLN A 664 -8.51 25.64 2.55
CA GLN A 664 -8.58 26.28 1.23
C GLN A 664 -8.45 27.82 1.31
N GLY A 665 -7.55 28.41 0.52
CA GLY A 665 -7.24 29.85 0.57
C GLY A 665 -6.51 30.30 1.84
N GLY A 666 -5.84 29.37 2.52
CA GLY A 666 -5.03 29.60 3.71
C GLY A 666 -3.54 29.42 3.45
N THR A 667 -2.74 29.77 4.45
CA THR A 667 -1.30 29.51 4.47
C THR A 667 -0.95 28.81 5.78
N GLU A 668 -0.09 27.80 5.75
CA GLU A 668 0.52 27.25 6.95
C GLU A 668 2.03 27.30 6.85
N SER A 669 2.72 27.11 7.97
CA SER A 669 4.17 27.09 8.00
C SER A 669 4.71 26.04 8.93
N ALA A 670 5.83 25.46 8.55
CA ALA A 670 6.62 24.56 9.36
C ALA A 670 8.10 24.98 9.29
N GLU A 671 8.90 24.45 10.18
CA GLU A 671 10.31 24.79 10.30
C GLU A 671 11.15 23.53 10.12
N PHE A 672 12.29 23.68 9.45
CA PHE A 672 13.33 22.67 9.39
C PHE A 672 14.67 23.32 9.69
N GLU A 673 15.62 22.54 10.19
CA GLU A 673 16.96 23.00 10.52
C GLU A 673 17.96 22.42 9.53
N LEU A 674 18.80 23.29 8.96
CA LEU A 674 19.98 22.87 8.22
C LEU A 674 21.18 22.76 9.17
N THR A 675 21.68 21.54 9.32
CA THR A 675 22.88 21.25 10.10
C THR A 675 23.96 20.64 9.20
N MET A 676 25.20 20.68 9.68
CA MET A 676 26.32 20.07 8.99
C MET A 676 26.89 18.97 9.88
N LEU A 677 26.86 17.73 9.38
CA LEU A 677 27.50 16.61 10.05
C LEU A 677 28.99 16.58 9.69
N ASN A 678 29.80 16.11 10.64
CA ASN A 678 31.27 16.04 10.51
C ASN A 678 31.91 17.39 10.12
N ASP A 679 31.32 18.50 10.57
CA ASP A 679 31.91 19.83 10.38
C ASP A 679 33.14 19.98 11.27
N ASP A 680 34.34 19.86 10.70
CA ASP A 680 35.63 20.15 11.36
C ASP A 680 35.82 21.67 11.64
N GLU A 681 34.73 22.39 11.90
CA GLU A 681 34.58 23.83 12.10
C GLU A 681 35.44 24.67 11.12
N GLN A 682 34.91 24.94 9.91
CA GLN A 682 35.16 26.10 9.01
C GLN A 682 35.45 25.81 7.51
N SER A 683 34.91 24.77 6.86
CA SER A 683 35.22 24.53 5.43
C SER A 683 34.06 24.43 4.46
N VAL A 684 32.81 24.39 4.92
CA VAL A 684 31.66 24.13 4.03
C VAL A 684 30.51 25.09 4.33
N ASP A 685 30.05 25.81 3.31
CA ASP A 685 28.96 26.78 3.40
C ASP A 685 27.79 26.32 2.52
N VAL A 686 26.56 26.54 2.98
CA VAL A 686 25.35 26.40 2.15
C VAL A 686 25.34 27.52 1.13
N VAL A 687 25.43 27.16 -0.14
CA VAL A 687 25.50 28.09 -1.27
C VAL A 687 24.14 28.41 -1.85
N GLU A 688 23.18 27.49 -1.73
CA GLU A 688 21.83 27.65 -2.27
C GLU A 688 20.81 26.93 -1.40
N VAL A 689 19.65 27.56 -1.21
CA VAL A 689 18.42 26.93 -0.71
C VAL A 689 17.31 27.36 -1.64
N SER A 690 16.70 26.40 -2.31
CA SER A 690 15.70 26.61 -3.35
C SER A 690 14.49 25.69 -3.16
N ASP A 691 13.32 26.15 -3.59
CA ASP A 691 12.11 25.35 -3.74
C ASP A 691 11.83 25.05 -5.22
N ASP A 692 11.13 23.94 -5.48
CA ASP A 692 10.72 23.51 -6.82
C ASP A 692 9.27 23.90 -7.17
N ARG A 693 8.50 24.45 -6.21
CA ARG A 693 7.07 24.77 -6.37
C ARG A 693 6.75 26.20 -5.96
N ASP A 694 5.88 26.82 -6.74
CA ASP A 694 5.42 28.20 -6.54
C ASP A 694 4.60 28.45 -5.26
N TRP A 695 4.01 27.41 -4.67
CA TRP A 695 3.34 27.46 -3.37
C TRP A 695 4.26 27.28 -2.17
N ILE A 696 5.51 26.90 -2.41
CA ILE A 696 6.50 26.78 -1.35
C ILE A 696 7.25 28.10 -1.28
N ARG A 697 7.40 28.60 -0.06
CA ARG A 697 8.29 29.71 0.22
C ARG A 697 9.21 29.32 1.35
N VAL A 698 10.51 29.28 1.08
CA VAL A 698 11.54 29.03 2.09
C VAL A 698 12.27 30.32 2.48
N GLU A 699 12.40 30.58 3.78
CA GLU A 699 13.17 31.72 4.29
C GLU A 699 13.93 31.38 5.59
N PRO A 700 15.18 31.85 5.76
CA PRO A 700 15.93 31.64 6.99
C PRO A 700 15.34 32.44 8.16
N LEU A 701 15.24 31.82 9.34
CA LEU A 701 14.71 32.45 10.56
C LEU A 701 15.80 33.01 11.48
N ASP A 702 16.97 32.40 11.51
CA ASP A 702 18.09 32.86 12.34
C ASP A 702 19.11 33.68 11.54
N GLU A 703 19.51 34.83 12.11
CA GLU A 703 20.51 35.74 11.53
C GLU A 703 21.97 35.20 11.60
N ASN A 704 22.18 33.94 11.96
CA ASN A 704 23.49 33.28 11.92
C ASN A 704 23.86 32.75 10.51
N SER A 705 23.25 33.35 9.48
CA SER A 705 23.31 33.00 8.06
C SER A 705 24.67 33.26 7.39
N GLU A 706 25.76 33.45 8.15
CA GLU A 706 27.10 33.63 7.55
C GLU A 706 27.56 32.37 6.78
N ARG A 707 27.03 31.18 7.13
CA ARG A 707 27.29 29.89 6.43
C ARG A 707 26.03 29.25 5.80
N GLY A 708 24.88 29.92 5.88
CA GLY A 708 23.58 29.36 5.46
C GLY A 708 23.12 28.09 6.20
N LEU A 709 23.61 27.86 7.42
CA LEU A 709 23.12 26.84 8.36
C LEU A 709 22.17 27.47 9.39
N GLY A 710 21.31 26.66 10.02
CA GLY A 710 20.35 27.08 11.03
C GLY A 710 18.89 26.82 10.63
N THR A 711 17.94 27.43 11.33
CA THR A 711 16.51 27.19 11.11
C THR A 711 15.96 27.95 9.91
N TYR A 712 15.22 27.25 9.07
CA TYR A 712 14.47 27.75 7.93
C TYR A 712 12.98 27.55 8.15
N ARG A 713 12.19 28.53 7.74
CA ARG A 713 10.73 28.41 7.65
C ARG A 713 10.34 28.04 6.23
N VAL A 714 9.51 27.02 6.13
CA VAL A 714 8.74 26.70 4.93
C VAL A 714 7.32 27.19 5.15
N THR A 715 6.86 28.10 4.30
CA THR A 715 5.46 28.51 4.22
C THR A 715 4.85 27.88 2.98
N VAL A 716 3.72 27.21 3.15
CA VAL A 716 2.91 26.68 2.05
C VAL A 716 1.68 27.55 1.86
N ASP A 717 1.33 27.81 0.61
CA ASP A 717 0.22 28.69 0.24
C ASP A 717 -0.85 27.93 -0.55
N ALA A 718 -2.05 27.83 0.01
CA ALA A 718 -3.23 27.24 -0.61
C ALA A 718 -4.11 28.28 -1.33
N ASP A 719 -3.66 29.53 -1.50
CA ASP A 719 -4.35 30.51 -2.33
C ASP A 719 -4.48 29.98 -3.77
N ASP A 720 -5.70 30.05 -4.29
CA ASP A 720 -6.10 29.55 -5.61
C ASP A 720 -5.83 28.03 -5.84
N ARG A 721 -5.72 27.24 -4.76
CA ARG A 721 -5.58 25.77 -4.84
C ARG A 721 -6.83 25.06 -4.34
N ASP A 722 -7.26 24.07 -5.12
CA ASP A 722 -8.41 23.23 -4.80
C ASP A 722 -8.07 22.13 -3.78
N ASP A 723 -9.10 21.44 -3.28
CA ASP A 723 -8.99 20.28 -2.38
C ASP A 723 -8.00 19.25 -2.95
N GLY A 724 -7.00 18.87 -2.15
CA GLY A 724 -6.07 17.82 -2.50
C GLY A 724 -4.68 17.91 -1.90
N THR A 725 -3.85 16.93 -2.23
CA THR A 725 -2.48 16.83 -1.71
C THR A 725 -1.46 17.27 -2.74
N PHE A 726 -0.65 18.27 -2.37
CA PHE A 726 0.38 18.89 -3.18
C PHE A 726 1.74 18.53 -2.60
N ARG A 727 2.69 18.14 -3.45
CA ARG A 727 4.06 17.81 -3.03
C ARG A 727 5.09 18.66 -3.76
N GLY A 728 6.07 19.14 -3.01
CA GLY A 728 7.24 19.84 -3.51
C GLY A 728 8.45 19.50 -2.65
N THR A 729 9.58 20.10 -2.97
CA THR A 729 10.87 19.85 -2.36
C THR A 729 11.57 21.18 -2.14
N VAL A 730 12.10 21.35 -0.95
CA VAL A 730 13.14 22.34 -0.69
C VAL A 730 14.47 21.62 -0.75
N GLU A 731 15.37 22.08 -1.62
CA GLU A 731 16.73 21.55 -1.75
C GLU A 731 17.72 22.62 -1.29
N ALA A 732 18.66 22.20 -0.44
CA ALA A 732 19.79 22.98 -0.02
C ALA A 732 21.08 22.35 -0.55
N GLU A 733 21.99 23.16 -1.09
CA GLU A 733 23.28 22.71 -1.62
C GLU A 733 24.42 23.43 -0.88
N ALA A 734 25.44 22.67 -0.52
CA ALA A 734 26.68 23.17 0.04
C ALA A 734 27.81 23.25 -1.01
N ASP A 735 28.83 24.06 -0.76
CA ASP A 735 29.93 24.31 -1.70
C ASP A 735 30.80 23.08 -2.04
N ASN A 736 30.76 22.04 -1.21
CA ASN A 736 31.39 20.75 -1.47
C ASN A 736 30.52 19.80 -2.32
N GLY A 737 29.34 20.25 -2.76
CA GLY A 737 28.37 19.47 -3.53
C GLY A 737 27.46 18.59 -2.67
N SER A 738 27.52 18.68 -1.34
CA SER A 738 26.58 18.00 -0.46
C SER A 738 25.21 18.67 -0.55
N THR A 739 24.16 17.87 -0.71
CA THR A 739 22.78 18.35 -0.81
C THR A 739 21.94 17.82 0.35
N ALA A 740 21.04 18.65 0.88
CA ALA A 740 19.97 18.22 1.77
C ALA A 740 18.61 18.51 1.11
N ARG A 741 17.67 17.58 1.22
CA ARG A 741 16.32 17.73 0.67
C ARG A 741 15.29 17.63 1.77
N VAL A 742 14.29 18.51 1.69
CA VAL A 742 13.09 18.48 2.52
C VAL A 742 11.89 18.31 1.61
N SER A 743 11.23 17.17 1.69
CA SER A 743 9.96 16.91 1.02
C SER A 743 8.85 17.68 1.74
N VAL A 744 8.11 18.51 1.02
CA VAL A 744 6.99 19.29 1.56
C VAL A 744 5.71 18.73 0.97
N THR A 745 4.82 18.24 1.83
CA THR A 745 3.47 17.80 1.48
C THR A 745 2.47 18.78 2.09
N MET A 746 1.64 19.39 1.26
CA MET A 746 0.52 20.22 1.67
C MET A 746 -0.78 19.49 1.35
N THR A 747 -1.64 19.27 2.35
CA THR A 747 -3.00 18.79 2.12
C THR A 747 -3.96 19.95 2.26
N VAL A 748 -4.48 20.44 1.13
CA VAL A 748 -5.54 21.44 1.11
C VAL A 748 -6.85 20.73 1.33
N SER A 749 -7.62 21.17 2.33
CA SER A 749 -8.98 20.67 2.52
C SER A 749 -9.97 21.78 2.82
N GLU A 750 -11.18 21.66 2.26
CA GLU A 750 -12.33 22.36 2.81
C GLU A 750 -12.62 21.75 4.18
N MET A 751 -12.29 22.47 5.26
CA MET A 751 -12.57 22.04 6.65
C MET A 751 -14.06 21.71 6.93
N ASP A 752 -14.97 21.91 5.96
CA ASP A 752 -16.41 21.59 6.04
C ASP A 752 -16.86 20.38 5.17
N ALA A 753 -15.99 19.69 4.42
CA ALA A 753 -16.41 18.69 3.42
C ALA A 753 -16.43 17.21 3.87
N ARG A 754 -16.68 16.91 5.15
CA ARG A 754 -17.13 15.55 5.53
C ARG A 754 -18.61 15.43 5.14
N GLY A 755 -18.93 14.77 4.04
CA GLY A 755 -20.35 14.61 3.64
C GLY A 755 -20.68 14.27 2.17
N ASP A 756 -19.72 14.29 1.24
CA ASP A 756 -20.04 14.02 -0.19
C ASP A 756 -19.45 12.70 -0.71
N GLU A 757 -18.84 11.88 0.16
CA GLU A 757 -18.34 10.56 -0.23
C GLU A 757 -19.50 9.64 -0.67
N ASP A 758 -19.35 8.95 -1.80
CA ASP A 758 -20.34 8.00 -2.32
C ASP A 758 -19.63 6.84 -3.02
N ALA A 759 -19.81 5.64 -2.48
CA ALA A 759 -19.32 4.37 -3.03
C ALA A 759 -20.42 3.62 -3.81
N GLY A 760 -21.45 4.32 -4.30
CA GLY A 760 -22.56 3.77 -5.07
C GLY A 760 -23.70 3.18 -4.27
N LEU A 761 -24.73 2.71 -4.98
CA LEU A 761 -25.87 2.03 -4.37
C LEU A 761 -25.40 0.74 -3.69
N LYS A 762 -25.60 0.65 -2.37
CA LYS A 762 -25.20 -0.53 -1.60
C LYS A 762 -26.36 -1.49 -1.39
N TYR A 763 -26.18 -2.75 -1.75
CA TYR A 763 -27.05 -3.83 -1.31
C TYR A 763 -26.52 -4.39 0.02
N VAL A 764 -27.18 -4.03 1.11
CA VAL A 764 -26.87 -4.57 2.43
C VAL A 764 -27.62 -5.87 2.61
N GLN A 765 -26.89 -6.94 2.87
CA GLN A 765 -27.40 -8.29 3.03
C GLN A 765 -27.18 -8.81 4.46
N LEU A 766 -28.26 -9.33 5.06
CA LEU A 766 -28.21 -10.11 6.28
C LEU A 766 -28.21 -11.59 5.89
N ARG A 767 -27.17 -12.32 6.28
CA ARG A 767 -26.98 -13.74 5.93
C ARG A 767 -26.99 -14.62 7.17
N ASP A 768 -27.57 -15.81 7.05
CA ASP A 768 -27.58 -16.80 8.13
C ASP A 768 -26.15 -17.32 8.36
N ALA A 769 -25.66 -17.29 9.61
CA ALA A 769 -24.27 -17.62 9.87
C ALA A 769 -23.92 -19.12 9.67
N SER A 770 -24.93 -19.99 9.58
CA SER A 770 -24.74 -21.43 9.44
C SER A 770 -24.84 -21.92 7.99
N THR A 771 -25.75 -21.34 7.20
CA THR A 771 -25.97 -21.71 5.80
C THR A 771 -25.42 -20.69 4.81
N TYR A 772 -25.06 -19.51 5.28
CA TYR A 772 -24.68 -18.35 4.47
C TYR A 772 -25.76 -17.86 3.50
N SER A 773 -26.98 -18.40 3.60
CA SER A 773 -28.09 -18.04 2.72
C SER A 773 -28.59 -16.64 3.05
N LEU A 774 -28.96 -15.89 2.01
CA LEU A 774 -29.58 -14.59 2.13
C LEU A 774 -30.88 -14.67 2.95
N VAL A 775 -30.94 -13.93 4.06
CA VAL A 775 -32.10 -13.85 4.95
C VAL A 775 -32.93 -12.62 4.59
N LYS A 776 -32.27 -11.45 4.52
CA LYS A 776 -32.87 -10.17 4.14
C LYS A 776 -31.86 -9.34 3.37
N GLU A 777 -32.36 -8.47 2.50
CA GLU A 777 -31.57 -7.51 1.73
C GLU A 777 -32.28 -6.16 1.74
N THR A 778 -31.51 -5.07 1.70
CA THR A 778 -32.01 -3.72 1.46
C THR A 778 -30.99 -2.94 0.64
N ALA A 779 -31.47 -2.11 -0.29
CA ALA A 779 -30.62 -1.17 -1.00
C ALA A 779 -30.58 0.16 -0.24
N VAL A 780 -29.41 0.79 -0.13
CA VAL A 780 -29.19 2.06 0.58
C VAL A 780 -28.28 2.98 -0.24
N ASN A 781 -28.57 4.28 -0.23
CA ASN A 781 -27.75 5.33 -0.83
C ASN A 781 -26.97 6.08 0.26
N ALA A 782 -25.89 6.75 -0.14
CA ALA A 782 -25.14 7.62 0.76
C ALA A 782 -25.98 8.87 1.08
N GLU A 783 -26.01 9.24 2.36
CA GLU A 783 -26.56 10.50 2.85
C GLU A 783 -25.49 11.14 3.74
N ASP A 784 -24.99 12.31 3.36
CA ASP A 784 -23.91 13.03 4.08
C ASP A 784 -22.66 12.12 4.31
N GLY A 785 -22.15 11.46 3.27
CA GLY A 785 -20.92 10.65 3.31
C GLY A 785 -21.07 9.32 4.07
N ARG A 786 -22.31 8.85 4.29
CA ARG A 786 -22.59 7.65 5.10
C ARG A 786 -23.80 6.89 4.61
N TYR A 787 -23.75 5.56 4.69
CA TYR A 787 -24.95 4.73 4.52
C TYR A 787 -25.57 4.38 5.87
N THR A 788 -26.90 4.32 5.94
CA THR A 788 -27.61 3.77 7.10
C THR A 788 -28.55 2.65 6.67
N TYR A 789 -28.58 1.56 7.44
CA TYR A 789 -29.41 0.41 7.11
C TYR A 789 -30.19 -0.10 8.32
N ARG A 790 -31.34 -0.74 8.04
CA ARG A 790 -32.22 -1.29 9.06
C ARG A 790 -33.03 -2.47 8.54
N PHE A 791 -32.84 -3.63 9.15
CA PHE A 791 -33.68 -4.81 9.00
C PHE A 791 -34.65 -4.95 10.18
N THR A 792 -35.94 -4.92 9.91
CA THR A 792 -36.97 -5.29 10.90
C THR A 792 -37.41 -6.73 10.72
N ASP A 793 -38.07 -7.27 11.74
CA ASP A 793 -38.63 -8.62 11.69
C ASP A 793 -37.57 -9.70 11.45
N VAL A 794 -36.44 -9.62 12.16
CA VAL A 794 -35.35 -10.61 12.11
C VAL A 794 -35.65 -11.70 13.13
N ASP A 795 -35.70 -12.96 12.70
CA ASP A 795 -35.91 -14.08 13.61
C ASP A 795 -34.70 -14.24 14.56
N PRO A 796 -34.85 -14.84 15.76
CA PRO A 796 -33.71 -15.07 16.62
C PRO A 796 -32.71 -16.07 16.01
N GLY A 797 -31.42 -15.72 15.98
CA GLY A 797 -30.39 -16.52 15.30
C GLY A 797 -29.01 -15.87 15.27
N GLU A 798 -28.07 -16.49 14.57
CA GLU A 798 -26.72 -15.98 14.32
C GLU A 798 -26.62 -15.48 12.88
N TYR A 799 -26.06 -14.30 12.68
CA TYR A 799 -26.04 -13.63 11.38
C TYR A 799 -24.68 -13.02 11.05
N TYR A 800 -24.45 -12.85 9.75
CA TYR A 800 -23.46 -11.93 9.17
C TYR A 800 -24.18 -10.75 8.52
N VAL A 801 -23.51 -9.60 8.44
CA VAL A 801 -23.95 -8.45 7.64
C VAL A 801 -22.83 -8.01 6.72
N ILE A 802 -23.17 -7.88 5.44
CA ILE A 802 -22.26 -7.56 4.33
C ILE A 802 -22.97 -6.53 3.46
N ALA A 803 -22.22 -5.63 2.84
CA ALA A 803 -22.71 -4.68 1.86
C ALA A 803 -21.74 -4.59 0.69
N GLY A 804 -22.29 -4.52 -0.52
CA GLY A 804 -21.52 -4.33 -1.73
C GLY A 804 -22.31 -3.60 -2.80
N THR A 805 -21.62 -3.09 -3.82
CA THR A 805 -22.23 -2.67 -5.08
C THR A 805 -22.48 -3.87 -5.98
N ASP A 806 -23.34 -3.71 -6.99
CA ASP A 806 -23.61 -4.66 -8.08
C ASP A 806 -23.57 -3.81 -9.36
N ASN A 807 -22.37 -3.49 -9.85
CA ASN A 807 -22.14 -2.48 -10.89
C ASN A 807 -22.41 -3.03 -12.30
N ASP A 808 -22.16 -4.31 -12.52
CA ASP A 808 -22.41 -5.00 -13.80
C ASP A 808 -23.80 -5.66 -13.88
N ASN A 809 -24.58 -5.63 -12.78
CA ASN A 809 -25.95 -6.13 -12.68
C ASN A 809 -26.05 -7.63 -12.99
N ASP A 810 -25.02 -8.38 -12.61
CA ASP A 810 -25.00 -9.84 -12.66
C ASP A 810 -25.76 -10.48 -11.48
N GLY A 811 -26.09 -9.66 -10.46
CA GLY A 811 -26.88 -10.03 -9.29
C GLY A 811 -26.06 -10.59 -8.13
N PHE A 812 -24.73 -10.51 -8.21
CA PHE A 812 -23.76 -10.73 -7.14
C PHE A 812 -23.26 -9.38 -6.62
N ILE A 813 -22.71 -9.37 -5.41
CA ILE A 813 -22.09 -8.17 -4.85
C ILE A 813 -20.67 -8.47 -4.40
N CYS A 814 -19.82 -7.45 -4.40
CA CYS A 814 -18.42 -7.57 -4.03
C CYS A 814 -17.57 -8.38 -5.03
N ASP A 815 -17.95 -8.37 -6.32
CA ASP A 815 -17.10 -8.85 -7.39
C ASP A 815 -15.89 -7.90 -7.60
N ALA A 816 -14.93 -8.31 -8.43
CA ALA A 816 -13.74 -7.50 -8.67
C ALA A 816 -14.14 -6.14 -9.27
N GLY A 817 -13.61 -5.04 -8.72
CA GLY A 817 -14.00 -3.68 -9.13
C GLY A 817 -15.22 -3.11 -8.40
N GLU A 818 -15.87 -3.90 -7.55
CA GLU A 818 -17.01 -3.47 -6.74
C GLU A 818 -16.59 -3.07 -5.34
N ALA A 819 -17.24 -2.05 -4.78
CA ALA A 819 -16.94 -1.64 -3.42
C ALA A 819 -17.64 -2.58 -2.45
N CYS A 820 -16.88 -3.14 -1.51
CA CYS A 820 -17.35 -4.13 -0.55
C CYS A 820 -17.12 -3.70 0.90
N GLY A 821 -17.88 -4.26 1.83
CA GLY A 821 -17.74 -4.04 3.26
C GLY A 821 -18.50 -5.08 4.06
N ALA A 822 -17.98 -5.45 5.24
CA ALA A 822 -18.65 -6.38 6.14
C ALA A 822 -18.32 -6.06 7.59
N TYR A 823 -19.17 -6.51 8.52
CA TYR A 823 -18.95 -6.26 9.95
C TYR A 823 -18.00 -7.30 10.60
N PRO A 824 -17.08 -6.86 11.47
CA PRO A 824 -16.65 -5.47 11.70
C PRO A 824 -15.79 -4.92 10.55
N THR A 825 -15.07 -5.80 9.86
CA THR A 825 -14.24 -5.49 8.69
C THR A 825 -14.34 -6.64 7.68
N LEU A 826 -14.02 -6.37 6.42
CA LEU A 826 -14.07 -7.38 5.36
C LEU A 826 -13.04 -8.52 5.56
N ASP A 827 -11.86 -8.22 6.11
CA ASP A 827 -10.81 -9.22 6.39
C ASP A 827 -11.08 -10.08 7.63
N ARG A 828 -12.03 -9.64 8.45
CA ARG A 828 -12.39 -10.32 9.69
C ARG A 828 -13.88 -10.17 9.95
N ILE A 829 -14.67 -10.91 9.19
CA ILE A 829 -16.13 -10.92 9.34
C ILE A 829 -16.51 -11.68 10.62
N GLU A 830 -17.23 -11.03 11.53
CA GLU A 830 -17.69 -11.65 12.78
C GLU A 830 -19.19 -11.93 12.77
N ARG A 831 -19.56 -13.14 13.19
CA ARG A 831 -20.96 -13.51 13.41
C ARG A 831 -21.51 -12.83 14.67
N PHE A 832 -22.81 -12.51 14.66
CA PHE A 832 -23.48 -11.97 15.82
C PHE A 832 -24.86 -12.58 16.07
N SER A 833 -25.21 -12.68 17.35
CA SER A 833 -26.52 -13.16 17.80
C SER A 833 -27.57 -12.05 17.78
N VAL A 834 -28.76 -12.36 17.28
CA VAL A 834 -29.99 -11.57 17.46
C VAL A 834 -30.94 -12.37 18.34
N GLY A 835 -31.25 -11.86 19.53
CA GLY A 835 -32.24 -12.42 20.44
C GLY A 835 -33.67 -11.93 20.15
N ALA A 836 -34.66 -12.57 20.78
CA ALA A 836 -36.06 -12.21 20.59
C ALA A 836 -36.35 -10.77 21.05
N GLY A 837 -36.89 -9.93 20.14
CA GLY A 837 -37.15 -8.51 20.37
C GLY A 837 -35.90 -7.65 20.56
N GLN A 838 -34.70 -8.18 20.34
CA GLN A 838 -33.44 -7.46 20.50
C GLN A 838 -33.20 -6.53 19.32
N THR A 839 -32.71 -5.31 19.58
CA THR A 839 -32.11 -4.45 18.56
C THR A 839 -30.59 -4.59 18.64
N VAL A 840 -29.96 -4.94 17.52
CA VAL A 840 -28.52 -5.13 17.39
C VAL A 840 -27.98 -4.12 16.40
N ARG A 841 -26.99 -3.34 16.83
CA ARG A 841 -26.34 -2.33 15.99
C ARG A 841 -24.97 -2.81 15.51
N ARG A 842 -24.68 -2.69 14.20
CA ARG A 842 -23.42 -3.13 13.57
C ARG A 842 -22.95 -2.05 12.60
N ASP A 843 -21.90 -1.34 12.98
CA ASP A 843 -21.31 -0.30 12.14
C ASP A 843 -20.01 -0.86 11.54
N PHE A 844 -19.72 -0.56 10.27
CA PHE A 844 -18.51 -1.05 9.54
C PHE A 844 -18.15 -0.09 8.40
N SER A 845 -17.05 -0.33 7.68
CA SER A 845 -16.62 0.49 6.54
C SER A 845 -16.79 -0.21 5.18
N THR A 846 -16.81 0.57 4.11
CA THR A 846 -16.78 0.07 2.72
C THR A 846 -15.85 0.92 1.86
N GLY A 847 -15.23 0.29 0.86
CA GLY A 847 -14.35 0.91 -0.13
C GLY A 847 -14.07 -0.03 -1.30
N TYR A 848 -13.35 0.45 -2.31
CA TYR A 848 -12.88 -0.35 -3.44
C TYR A 848 -11.50 -0.93 -3.12
N ARG A 849 -11.32 -2.23 -3.29
CA ARG A 849 -10.02 -2.87 -3.09
C ARG A 849 -9.40 -3.21 -4.44
N ALA A 850 -8.32 -2.51 -4.80
CA ALA A 850 -7.44 -2.95 -5.87
C ALA A 850 -6.70 -4.22 -5.39
N GLY A 851 -7.19 -5.40 -5.76
CA GLY A 851 -6.51 -6.65 -5.47
C GLY A 851 -5.20 -6.74 -6.23
N LEU A 852 -4.06 -6.51 -5.56
CA LEU A 852 -2.71 -6.57 -6.14
C LEU A 852 -2.08 -7.99 -6.14
N GLY A 853 -2.88 -9.04 -6.00
CA GLY A 853 -2.41 -10.42 -6.15
C GLY A 853 -3.45 -11.44 -5.71
N SER A 854 -3.57 -12.54 -6.46
CA SER A 854 -4.37 -13.75 -6.18
C SER A 854 -5.80 -13.53 -5.67
N SER A 855 -6.77 -13.78 -6.55
CA SER A 855 -8.20 -13.49 -6.43
C SER A 855 -8.97 -14.19 -5.29
N THR A 856 -8.34 -14.84 -4.32
CA THR A 856 -9.01 -15.87 -3.52
C THR A 856 -9.95 -15.36 -2.42
N SER A 857 -9.74 -14.17 -1.82
CA SER A 857 -10.59 -13.72 -0.69
C SER A 857 -11.94 -13.14 -1.13
N LEU A 858 -11.97 -12.31 -2.17
CA LEU A 858 -13.19 -11.83 -2.82
C LEU A 858 -13.88 -12.95 -3.61
N GLU A 859 -13.12 -13.81 -4.30
CA GLU A 859 -13.71 -14.98 -4.97
C GLU A 859 -14.33 -15.95 -3.96
N THR A 860 -13.86 -16.06 -2.72
CA THR A 860 -14.50 -16.96 -1.74
C THR A 860 -15.90 -16.47 -1.35
N LEU A 861 -16.13 -15.15 -1.27
CA LEU A 861 -17.46 -14.59 -1.07
C LEU A 861 -18.32 -14.77 -2.34
N GLY A 862 -17.81 -14.39 -3.51
CA GLY A 862 -18.50 -14.55 -4.79
C GLY A 862 -18.79 -16.02 -5.16
N THR A 863 -17.89 -16.96 -4.86
CA THR A 863 -18.11 -18.42 -5.05
C THR A 863 -19.06 -19.01 -4.02
N LEU A 864 -19.09 -18.51 -2.78
CA LEU A 864 -20.14 -18.86 -1.81
C LEU A 864 -21.52 -18.35 -2.25
N GLU A 865 -21.60 -17.21 -2.92
CA GLU A 865 -22.85 -16.73 -3.54
C GLU A 865 -23.24 -17.55 -4.78
N ARG A 866 -22.30 -17.80 -5.70
CA ARG A 866 -22.51 -18.58 -6.94
C ARG A 866 -22.85 -20.05 -6.67
N SER A 867 -22.38 -20.61 -5.55
CA SER A 867 -22.72 -21.98 -5.11
C SER A 867 -24.04 -22.08 -4.30
N GLY A 868 -24.61 -20.94 -3.87
CA GLY A 868 -25.69 -20.87 -2.88
C GLY A 868 -27.14 -20.82 -3.40
N GLY A 869 -27.42 -20.60 -4.69
CA GLY A 869 -28.81 -20.66 -5.17
C GLY A 869 -29.10 -20.17 -6.59
N ASP A 870 -29.77 -21.04 -7.36
CA ASP A 870 -30.34 -20.80 -8.70
C ASP A 870 -31.43 -19.68 -8.66
N ARG A 871 -31.04 -18.43 -8.96
CA ARG A 871 -31.95 -17.27 -9.07
C ARG A 871 -32.81 -17.28 -10.35
N SER A 872 -32.68 -18.28 -11.25
CA SER A 872 -33.47 -18.33 -12.50
C SER A 872 -34.98 -18.56 -12.31
N GLN A 873 -35.43 -18.89 -11.09
CA GLN A 873 -36.86 -19.16 -10.82
C GLN A 873 -37.69 -17.97 -10.30
N LEU A 874 -37.10 -16.81 -9.96
CA LEU A 874 -37.87 -15.70 -9.37
C LEU A 874 -38.24 -14.56 -10.33
N ARG A 875 -37.64 -14.45 -11.53
CA ARG A 875 -38.03 -13.45 -12.56
C ARG A 875 -39.34 -13.77 -13.32
N ARG A 876 -40.13 -14.78 -12.91
CA ARG A 876 -41.47 -15.05 -13.49
C ARG A 876 -42.66 -14.61 -12.62
N GLN A 877 -42.43 -13.97 -11.49
CA GLN A 877 -43.51 -13.37 -10.69
C GLN A 877 -43.08 -12.04 -10.05
N GLN A 878 -42.77 -11.03 -10.88
CA GLN A 878 -43.02 -9.62 -10.57
C GLN A 878 -43.48 -8.91 -11.85
#